data_AF-A0A3Q7GNQ4-F1
#
_entry.id   AF-A0A3Q7GNQ4-F1
#
_cell.length_a   1.000
_cell.length_b   1.000
_cell.length_c   1.000
_cell.angle_alpha   90.00
_cell.angle_beta   90.00
_cell.angle_gamma   90.00
#
_symmetry.space_group_name_H-M   'P 1'
#
loop_
_entity.id
_entity.type
_entity.pdbx_description
1 polymer ?
#
loop_
_entity_poly.entity_id
_entity_poly.type
_entity_poly.pdbx_seq_one_letter_code
_entity_poly.pdbx_strand_id
1 'polypeptide(L)'
;MATRTSDLTGRVDPAQSFDIEALLRYASANVHGFPSSISNFTLSQFGHGQSNPTFLIEARSGTFAKKYVLRKKPHGKLLASAHAVEREYEVLHALGTHTQVPVPKVFCLCTDSSVIGTPFYIMEYLEGRIFIDPNLPDVSPKKRRDICRAVSQALASVHSANVDAIGLGNYGKRKDYCKRQVERWAKQYLLSTGEGKSRRNPKMLELVDWLRQHIPLEDSLGETAGLVHGDFRIDNVVFHPTEDRVIGILDWELSTLGNQMSDVAYSCLSYFVSISLEDLDESDGFERSSFPEGIPSLPEYLADYCSAAGRPWPVDQWKFYIAFSLFRGASIFAGIHSRWIMGNASGGERARFAGEKADSFIKTAWLFIQRKSVLPLHPPSETTREDNIRIFGSESQIQVTPTSGKFVPSEKVQNLRDKLIKFMEDHIYPRESDFYKLALSTMRWTIHPDEEKLKDLAKREGLWNLWIPFDSAARARELIFGSGNDSLVENKFNRLLGAGLSNLEYGYLCEIMGRSVWAPQIFNCGAPDTGNMEVLLRYGNREQIKEWLVPLLEGKTRSGFAMTEPQVASSDATNIECSIKRHGDSYIINGKKWWTSGAMDPRCKLLIVMGKTDLTAPKHKQQSMILVDINTPGITIKRPLTVFGFDDAPHGHAEIFFENVSVPANNILLGEGRGFEIAQGRLGPGRLHHCMRLIGAAERGMQMMVQRALERRAFGKLIAKHGAFLSDVAKCRIELEKTRLLVLEAADQLDRLGNKKARATIAMAKVAAPNMALMVLDTAMQVHGAAGVSGDTVLAHLWATARTLRIADGPDEVHLGTIAKTELRKSRL
;
A
#
# COMPACT_ATOMS: atom_id res chain seq x y z
N MET A 1 -12.35 -4.54 -21.29
CA MET A 1 -12.55 -6.00 -21.38
C MET A 1 -11.40 -6.66 -22.11
N ALA A 2 -10.99 -7.87 -21.73
CA ALA A 2 -10.02 -8.65 -22.52
C ALA A 2 -10.70 -9.16 -23.79
N THR A 3 -10.12 -8.87 -24.96
CA THR A 3 -10.63 -9.38 -26.23
C THR A 3 -9.97 -10.71 -26.53
N ARG A 4 -10.74 -11.74 -26.90
CA ARG A 4 -10.13 -13.00 -27.36
C ARG A 4 -9.49 -12.76 -28.71
N THR A 5 -8.39 -13.45 -28.98
CA THR A 5 -7.71 -13.38 -30.28
C THR A 5 -8.62 -13.77 -31.45
N SER A 6 -9.67 -14.57 -31.21
CA SER A 6 -10.68 -14.93 -32.21
C SER A 6 -11.56 -13.76 -32.63
N ASP A 7 -11.82 -12.85 -31.68
CA ASP A 7 -12.82 -11.79 -31.80
C ASP A 7 -12.24 -10.54 -32.50
N LEU A 8 -10.92 -10.54 -32.75
CA LEU A 8 -10.20 -9.45 -33.42
C LEU A 8 -10.19 -9.56 -34.96
N THR A 9 -10.85 -10.57 -35.51
CA THR A 9 -10.89 -10.82 -36.95
C THR A 9 -12.18 -10.32 -37.59
N GLY A 10 -12.06 -9.79 -38.80
CA GLY A 10 -13.16 -9.29 -39.61
C GLY A 10 -13.07 -9.76 -41.06
N ARG A 11 -13.89 -9.17 -41.92
CA ARG A 11 -13.85 -9.44 -43.36
C ARG A 11 -12.54 -8.95 -43.96
N VAL A 12 -12.03 -9.70 -44.93
CA VAL A 12 -10.84 -9.32 -45.70
C VAL A 12 -11.17 -8.08 -46.54
N ASP A 13 -10.34 -7.05 -46.43
CA ASP A 13 -10.38 -5.88 -47.32
C ASP A 13 -10.10 -6.34 -48.76
N PRO A 14 -11.01 -6.08 -49.72
CA PRO A 14 -10.79 -6.44 -51.13
C PRO A 14 -9.46 -5.93 -51.70
N ALA A 15 -8.96 -4.78 -51.23
CA ALA A 15 -7.69 -4.20 -51.66
C ALA A 15 -6.46 -5.00 -51.17
N GLN A 16 -6.66 -5.91 -50.22
CA GLN A 16 -5.63 -6.79 -49.65
C GLN A 16 -5.80 -8.26 -50.04
N SER A 17 -6.67 -8.56 -51.00
CA SER A 17 -6.90 -9.90 -51.52
C SER A 17 -5.67 -10.46 -52.26
N PHE A 18 -5.53 -11.79 -52.27
CA PHE A 18 -4.43 -12.51 -52.92
C PHE A 18 -4.86 -13.92 -53.31
N ASP A 19 -4.04 -14.62 -54.10
CA ASP A 19 -4.31 -15.99 -54.58
C ASP A 19 -4.31 -17.00 -53.42
N ILE A 20 -5.51 -17.45 -53.05
CA ILE A 20 -5.72 -18.40 -51.95
C ILE A 20 -5.25 -19.80 -52.33
N GLU A 21 -5.39 -20.22 -53.59
CA GLU A 21 -4.97 -21.57 -54.00
C GLU A 21 -3.44 -21.68 -54.00
N ALA A 22 -2.75 -20.65 -54.49
CA ALA A 22 -1.30 -20.59 -54.44
C ALA A 22 -0.77 -20.61 -53.00
N LEU A 23 -1.41 -19.86 -52.09
CA LEU A 23 -1.12 -19.92 -50.66
C LEU A 23 -1.28 -21.34 -50.10
N LEU A 24 -2.39 -22.01 -50.39
CA LEU A 24 -2.68 -23.35 -49.87
C LEU A 24 -1.66 -24.40 -50.35
N ARG A 25 -1.27 -24.34 -51.63
CA ARG A 25 -0.20 -25.18 -52.19
C ARG A 25 1.11 -24.93 -51.45
N TYR A 26 1.47 -23.67 -51.26
CA TYR A 26 2.70 -23.28 -50.57
C TYR A 26 2.70 -23.75 -49.10
N ALA A 27 1.62 -23.50 -48.37
CA ALA A 27 1.49 -23.88 -46.96
C ALA A 27 1.56 -25.39 -46.77
N SER A 28 0.90 -26.17 -47.64
CA SER A 28 0.93 -27.64 -47.59
C SER A 28 2.33 -28.21 -47.80
N ALA A 29 3.17 -27.54 -48.61
CA ALA A 29 4.54 -27.97 -48.87
C ALA A 29 5.54 -27.53 -47.77
N ASN A 30 5.30 -26.38 -47.11
CA ASN A 30 6.31 -25.72 -46.28
C ASN A 30 5.96 -25.65 -44.78
N VAL A 31 4.71 -25.87 -44.37
CA VAL A 31 4.29 -25.84 -42.96
C VAL A 31 4.13 -27.26 -42.43
N HIS A 32 5.04 -27.66 -41.53
CA HIS A 32 5.00 -29.00 -40.94
C HIS A 32 3.70 -29.24 -40.16
N GLY A 33 2.95 -30.29 -40.55
CA GLY A 33 1.67 -30.64 -39.94
C GLY A 33 0.48 -29.82 -40.46
N PHE A 34 0.64 -29.10 -41.57
CA PHE A 34 -0.47 -28.50 -42.30
C PHE A 34 -1.38 -29.59 -42.90
N PRO A 35 -2.72 -29.44 -42.88
CA PRO A 35 -3.62 -30.49 -43.36
C PRO A 35 -3.40 -30.80 -44.85
N SER A 36 -3.16 -32.07 -45.19
CA SER A 36 -2.93 -32.53 -46.57
C SER A 36 -4.20 -32.60 -47.43
N SER A 37 -5.37 -32.66 -46.80
CA SER A 37 -6.68 -32.57 -47.46
C SER A 37 -7.57 -31.62 -46.68
N ILE A 38 -7.97 -30.51 -47.31
CA ILE A 38 -8.77 -29.45 -46.67
C ILE A 38 -10.21 -29.58 -47.15
N SER A 39 -11.13 -29.87 -46.24
CA SER A 39 -12.57 -29.93 -46.53
C SER A 39 -13.24 -28.55 -46.45
N ASN A 40 -12.67 -27.63 -45.67
CA ASN A 40 -13.13 -26.24 -45.61
C ASN A 40 -11.97 -25.31 -45.24
N PHE A 41 -11.90 -24.13 -45.87
CA PHE A 41 -10.90 -23.11 -45.66
C PHE A 41 -11.57 -21.76 -45.44
N THR A 42 -11.21 -21.07 -44.36
CA THR A 42 -11.67 -19.70 -44.12
C THR A 42 -10.50 -18.77 -43.85
N LEU A 43 -10.56 -17.59 -44.47
CA LEU A 43 -9.61 -16.51 -44.31
C LEU A 43 -10.33 -15.29 -43.71
N SER A 44 -9.83 -14.78 -42.60
CA SER A 44 -10.29 -13.51 -42.00
C SER A 44 -9.11 -12.58 -41.74
N GLN A 45 -9.35 -11.28 -41.69
CA GLN A 45 -8.29 -10.28 -41.51
C GLN A 45 -8.35 -9.71 -40.09
N PHE A 46 -7.20 -9.55 -39.44
CA PHE A 46 -7.14 -8.87 -38.15
C PHE A 46 -7.33 -7.36 -38.33
N GLY A 47 -8.22 -6.76 -37.53
CA GLY A 47 -8.50 -5.32 -37.54
C GLY A 47 -7.52 -4.49 -36.71
N HIS A 48 -6.70 -5.13 -35.87
CA HIS A 48 -5.71 -4.50 -35.00
C HIS A 48 -4.29 -4.79 -35.52
N GLY A 49 -3.34 -3.85 -35.41
CA GLY A 49 -1.96 -3.99 -35.94
C GLY A 49 -1.81 -3.63 -37.44
N GLN A 50 -2.15 -2.38 -37.79
CA GLN A 50 -2.42 -1.92 -39.16
C GLN A 50 -1.22 -1.78 -40.12
N SER A 51 0.02 -2.06 -39.69
CA SER A 51 1.19 -1.78 -40.54
C SER A 51 1.41 -2.84 -41.62
N ASN A 52 1.48 -4.12 -41.23
CA ASN A 52 1.58 -5.24 -42.16
C ASN A 52 0.28 -6.06 -42.16
N PRO A 53 -0.40 -6.21 -43.31
CA PRO A 53 -1.63 -6.98 -43.40
C PRO A 53 -1.48 -8.38 -42.80
N THR A 54 -2.33 -8.67 -41.81
CA THR A 54 -2.28 -9.90 -41.01
C THR A 54 -3.63 -10.63 -41.10
N PHE A 55 -3.58 -11.94 -41.35
CA PHE A 55 -4.74 -12.77 -41.64
C PHE A 55 -4.76 -14.03 -40.77
N LEU A 56 -5.94 -14.41 -40.31
CA LEU A 56 -6.21 -15.71 -39.71
C LEU A 56 -6.57 -16.70 -40.82
N ILE A 57 -5.82 -17.79 -40.86
CA ILE A 57 -6.10 -18.96 -41.70
C ILE A 57 -6.71 -20.03 -40.79
N GLU A 58 -7.91 -20.51 -41.11
CA GLU A 58 -8.47 -21.71 -40.51
C GLU A 58 -8.65 -22.79 -41.59
N ALA A 59 -7.88 -23.87 -41.45
CA ALA A 59 -7.92 -25.02 -42.35
C ALA A 59 -8.54 -26.22 -41.62
N ARG A 60 -9.61 -26.77 -42.19
CA ARG A 60 -10.34 -27.92 -41.64
C ARG A 60 -10.11 -29.18 -42.46
N SER A 61 -9.87 -30.29 -41.79
CA SER A 61 -9.77 -31.63 -42.39
C SER A 61 -10.63 -32.59 -41.56
N GLY A 62 -11.80 -32.96 -42.09
CA GLY A 62 -12.79 -33.73 -41.32
C GLY A 62 -13.29 -32.96 -40.09
N THR A 63 -13.15 -33.54 -38.91
CA THR A 63 -13.53 -32.92 -37.62
C THR A 63 -12.43 -32.02 -37.02
N PHE A 64 -11.21 -32.03 -37.57
CA PHE A 64 -10.08 -31.27 -37.02
C PHE A 64 -9.94 -29.91 -37.72
N ALA A 65 -9.89 -28.84 -36.94
CA ALA A 65 -9.59 -27.49 -37.41
C ALA A 65 -8.23 -27.05 -36.86
N LYS A 66 -7.35 -26.53 -37.73
CA LYS A 66 -6.10 -25.88 -37.32
C LYS A 66 -6.11 -24.42 -37.75
N LYS A 67 -5.60 -23.55 -36.86
CA LYS A 67 -5.50 -22.11 -37.07
C LYS A 67 -4.04 -21.70 -37.25
N TYR A 68 -3.79 -20.77 -38.16
CA TYR A 68 -2.49 -20.17 -38.44
C TYR A 68 -2.64 -18.68 -38.66
N VAL A 69 -1.56 -17.91 -38.54
CA VAL A 69 -1.53 -16.49 -38.88
C VAL A 69 -0.60 -16.27 -40.05
N LEU A 70 -1.07 -15.57 -41.08
CA LEU A 70 -0.25 -15.09 -42.19
C LEU A 70 -0.04 -13.59 -42.06
N ARG A 71 1.21 -13.14 -42.12
CA ARG A 71 1.56 -11.72 -42.16
C ARG A 71 2.32 -11.44 -43.44
N LYS A 72 1.85 -10.49 -44.23
CA LYS A 72 2.40 -10.16 -45.56
C LYS A 72 2.77 -8.69 -45.68
N LYS A 73 3.67 -8.40 -46.61
CA LYS A 73 3.98 -7.01 -46.98
C LYS A 73 2.77 -6.33 -47.65
N PRO A 74 2.52 -5.04 -47.40
CA PRO A 74 1.53 -4.27 -48.16
C PRO A 74 1.89 -4.22 -49.66
N HIS A 75 0.88 -4.06 -50.51
CA HIS A 75 1.09 -3.86 -51.94
C HIS A 75 1.55 -2.42 -52.25
N GLY A 76 2.28 -2.22 -53.35
CA GLY A 76 2.64 -0.90 -53.86
C GLY A 76 4.09 -0.47 -53.57
N LYS A 77 4.42 0.78 -53.90
CA LYS A 77 5.77 1.33 -53.76
C LYS A 77 6.01 1.75 -52.31
N LEU A 78 6.72 0.92 -51.57
CA LEU A 78 7.02 1.13 -50.15
C LEU A 78 8.30 1.95 -49.95
N LEU A 79 8.39 2.62 -48.80
CA LEU A 79 9.64 3.25 -48.36
C LEU A 79 10.69 2.17 -48.08
N ALA A 80 11.94 2.43 -48.45
CA ALA A 80 13.04 1.50 -48.17
C ALA A 80 13.11 1.20 -46.67
N SER A 81 13.23 -0.08 -46.31
CA SER A 81 13.26 -0.62 -44.93
C SER A 81 11.97 -0.51 -44.10
N ALA A 82 10.87 0.01 -44.65
CA ALA A 82 9.54 -0.10 -44.03
C ALA A 82 8.90 -1.45 -44.35
N HIS A 83 8.02 -1.97 -43.48
CA HIS A 83 7.25 -3.19 -43.74
C HIS A 83 8.12 -4.43 -44.03
N ALA A 84 9.28 -4.57 -43.41
CA ALA A 84 10.21 -5.67 -43.69
C ALA A 84 9.82 -6.98 -42.97
N VAL A 85 8.81 -7.70 -43.48
CA VAL A 85 8.31 -8.95 -42.86
C VAL A 85 9.38 -10.05 -42.77
N GLU A 86 10.43 -10.03 -43.60
CA GLU A 86 11.55 -10.96 -43.50
C GLU A 86 12.34 -10.74 -42.20
N ARG A 87 12.51 -9.48 -41.79
CA ARG A 87 13.18 -9.15 -40.52
C ARG A 87 12.34 -9.56 -39.33
N GLU A 88 11.01 -9.38 -39.40
CA GLU A 88 10.09 -9.88 -38.38
C GLU A 88 10.17 -11.41 -38.25
N TYR A 89 10.22 -12.14 -39.38
CA TYR A 89 10.43 -13.58 -39.37
C TYR A 89 11.77 -13.96 -38.74
N GLU A 90 12.86 -13.28 -39.10
CA GLU A 90 14.21 -13.53 -38.58
C GLU A 90 14.27 -13.44 -37.05
N VAL A 91 13.73 -12.36 -36.47
CA VAL A 91 13.74 -12.17 -35.00
C VAL A 91 12.80 -13.15 -34.29
N LEU A 92 11.60 -13.41 -34.82
CA LEU A 92 10.67 -14.38 -34.27
C LEU A 92 11.25 -15.81 -34.31
N HIS A 93 11.91 -16.17 -35.41
CA HIS A 93 12.54 -17.47 -35.58
C HIS A 93 13.70 -17.65 -34.59
N ALA A 94 14.59 -16.65 -34.49
CA ALA A 94 15.72 -16.69 -33.57
C ALA A 94 15.27 -16.80 -32.10
N LEU A 95 14.30 -15.97 -31.69
CA LEU A 95 13.76 -16.00 -30.33
C LEU A 95 13.03 -17.31 -30.02
N GLY A 96 12.11 -17.74 -30.89
CA GLY A 96 11.31 -18.94 -30.66
C GLY A 96 12.10 -20.25 -30.74
N THR A 97 13.25 -20.26 -31.41
CA THR A 97 14.10 -21.46 -31.55
C THR A 97 15.16 -21.55 -30.45
N HIS A 98 15.71 -20.41 -30.01
CA HIS A 98 16.91 -20.39 -29.17
C HIS A 98 16.69 -19.83 -27.76
N THR A 99 15.48 -19.37 -27.44
CA THR A 99 15.18 -18.74 -26.15
C THR A 99 13.84 -19.20 -25.59
N GLN A 100 13.56 -18.82 -24.35
CA GLN A 100 12.24 -18.98 -23.71
C GLN A 100 11.36 -17.73 -23.81
N VAL A 101 11.75 -16.76 -24.65
CA VAL A 101 10.96 -15.55 -24.88
C VAL A 101 9.61 -15.97 -25.49
N PRO A 102 8.48 -15.53 -24.93
CA PRO A 102 7.16 -15.93 -25.42
C PRO A 102 6.89 -15.24 -26.76
N VAL A 103 7.14 -15.93 -27.87
CA VAL A 103 6.83 -15.50 -29.24
C VAL A 103 6.07 -16.60 -29.98
N PRO A 104 5.16 -16.24 -30.92
CA PRO A 104 4.51 -17.25 -31.75
C PRO A 104 5.54 -18.00 -32.58
N LYS A 105 5.40 -19.32 -32.68
CA LYS A 105 6.26 -20.12 -33.55
C LYS A 105 6.06 -19.70 -35.00
N VAL A 106 7.13 -19.29 -35.68
CA VAL A 106 7.10 -19.06 -37.14
C VAL A 106 7.40 -20.36 -37.88
N PHE A 107 6.60 -20.66 -38.90
CA PHE A 107 6.70 -21.93 -39.64
C PHE A 107 7.52 -21.78 -40.92
N CYS A 108 7.25 -20.77 -41.74
CA CYS A 108 7.95 -20.56 -43.01
C CYS A 108 7.91 -19.08 -43.43
N LEU A 109 8.94 -18.65 -44.16
CA LEU A 109 9.02 -17.38 -44.86
C LEU A 109 8.99 -17.63 -46.37
N CYS A 110 8.20 -16.86 -47.12
CA CYS A 110 8.17 -16.84 -48.57
C CYS A 110 8.63 -15.45 -49.06
N THR A 111 9.77 -15.39 -49.72
CA THR A 111 10.28 -14.17 -50.37
C THR A 111 9.90 -14.10 -51.85
N ASP A 112 9.35 -15.18 -52.40
CA ASP A 112 8.90 -15.23 -53.79
C ASP A 112 7.53 -14.55 -53.93
N SER A 113 7.55 -13.32 -54.42
CA SER A 113 6.34 -12.54 -54.67
C SER A 113 5.41 -13.15 -55.72
N SER A 114 5.84 -14.14 -56.51
CA SER A 114 4.98 -14.81 -57.50
C SER A 114 3.91 -15.68 -56.86
N VAL A 115 4.05 -16.06 -55.59
CA VAL A 115 3.11 -16.94 -54.89
C VAL A 115 1.80 -16.22 -54.55
N ILE A 116 1.86 -15.11 -53.80
CA ILE A 116 0.66 -14.34 -53.40
C ILE A 116 0.76 -12.85 -53.73
N GLY A 117 1.68 -12.47 -54.62
CA GLY A 117 1.90 -11.08 -55.05
C GLY A 117 2.85 -10.28 -54.15
N THR A 118 3.30 -10.81 -53.02
CA THR A 118 4.15 -10.10 -52.05
C THR A 118 4.80 -11.07 -51.06
N PRO A 119 5.97 -10.76 -50.46
CA PRO A 119 6.57 -11.57 -49.40
C PRO A 119 5.68 -11.70 -48.18
N PHE A 120 5.71 -12.88 -47.55
CA PHE A 120 4.89 -13.21 -46.38
C PHE A 120 5.53 -14.31 -45.53
N TYR A 121 5.10 -14.42 -44.28
CA TYR A 121 5.40 -15.59 -43.46
C TYR A 121 4.14 -16.12 -42.77
N ILE A 122 4.19 -17.41 -42.41
CA ILE A 122 3.13 -18.09 -41.66
C ILE A 122 3.64 -18.42 -40.26
N MET A 123 2.84 -18.13 -39.25
CA MET A 123 3.14 -18.37 -37.84
C MET A 123 1.97 -19.01 -37.09
N GLU A 124 2.25 -19.43 -35.86
CA GLU A 124 1.31 -19.98 -34.93
C GLU A 124 0.21 -18.97 -34.58
N TYR A 125 -1.01 -19.47 -34.55
CA TYR A 125 -2.12 -18.75 -33.95
C TYR A 125 -2.14 -19.05 -32.45
N LEU A 126 -1.90 -18.02 -31.64
CA LEU A 126 -1.98 -18.12 -30.19
C LEU A 126 -3.43 -17.85 -29.75
N GLU A 127 -4.14 -18.88 -29.33
CA GLU A 127 -5.47 -18.74 -28.72
C GLU A 127 -5.29 -18.14 -27.33
N GLY A 128 -5.72 -16.88 -27.14
CA GLY A 128 -5.42 -16.12 -25.93
C GLY A 128 -6.30 -14.88 -25.72
N ARG A 129 -5.85 -14.03 -24.79
CA ARG A 129 -6.49 -12.76 -24.41
C ARG A 129 -5.56 -11.60 -24.72
N ILE A 130 -6.09 -10.52 -25.29
CA ILE A 130 -5.37 -9.24 -25.47
C ILE A 130 -6.10 -8.15 -24.69
N PHE A 131 -5.34 -7.35 -23.94
CA PHE A 131 -5.87 -6.21 -23.21
C PHE A 131 -5.59 -4.92 -23.99
N ILE A 132 -6.60 -4.43 -24.71
CA ILE A 132 -6.48 -3.21 -25.52
C ILE A 132 -6.38 -1.97 -24.64
N ASP A 133 -7.15 -1.92 -23.56
CA ASP A 133 -7.15 -0.82 -22.61
C ASP A 133 -6.15 -1.09 -21.46
N PRO A 134 -5.08 -0.27 -21.32
CA PRO A 134 -4.09 -0.44 -20.26
C PRO A 134 -4.64 -0.16 -18.85
N ASN A 135 -5.82 0.44 -18.69
CA ASN A 135 -6.50 0.60 -17.40
C ASN A 135 -7.04 -0.71 -16.82
N LEU A 136 -7.18 -1.76 -17.65
CA LEU A 136 -7.73 -3.06 -17.26
C LEU A 136 -9.10 -2.96 -16.53
N PRO A 137 -10.10 -2.23 -17.07
CA PRO A 137 -11.31 -1.83 -16.34
C PRO A 137 -12.10 -2.99 -15.73
N ASP A 138 -12.16 -4.15 -16.41
CA ASP A 138 -12.91 -5.33 -15.98
C ASP A 138 -12.08 -6.38 -15.22
N VAL A 139 -10.88 -6.01 -14.78
CA VAL A 139 -9.96 -6.90 -14.05
C VAL A 139 -9.90 -6.48 -12.59
N SER A 140 -10.02 -7.44 -11.66
CA SER A 140 -9.88 -7.17 -10.22
C SER A 140 -8.50 -6.58 -9.89
N PRO A 141 -8.36 -5.71 -8.87
CA PRO A 141 -7.09 -5.07 -8.52
C PRO A 141 -5.90 -6.02 -8.38
N LYS A 142 -6.07 -7.17 -7.69
CA LYS A 142 -5.01 -8.17 -7.54
C LYS A 142 -4.48 -8.68 -8.89
N LYS A 143 -5.40 -9.03 -9.80
CA LYS A 143 -5.06 -9.54 -11.13
C LYS A 143 -4.42 -8.47 -12.03
N ARG A 144 -4.76 -7.19 -11.85
CA ARG A 144 -4.10 -6.10 -12.59
C ARG A 144 -2.59 -6.07 -12.30
N ARG A 145 -2.21 -6.24 -11.02
CA ARG A 145 -0.80 -6.30 -10.60
C ARG A 145 -0.08 -7.49 -11.22
N ASP A 146 -0.70 -8.68 -11.16
CA ASP A 146 -0.14 -9.91 -11.73
C ASP A 146 0.04 -9.79 -13.26
N ILE A 147 -0.92 -9.20 -13.97
CA ILE A 147 -0.83 -8.91 -15.41
C ILE A 147 0.31 -7.94 -15.71
N CYS A 148 0.40 -6.81 -15.00
CA CYS A 148 1.47 -5.83 -15.22
C CYS A 148 2.86 -6.42 -14.94
N ARG A 149 2.98 -7.27 -13.91
CA ARG A 149 4.21 -8.01 -13.63
C ARG A 149 4.55 -9.02 -14.72
N ALA A 150 3.57 -9.74 -15.25
CA ALA A 150 3.80 -10.65 -16.38
C ALA A 150 4.28 -9.89 -17.63
N VAL A 151 3.80 -8.66 -17.86
CA VAL A 151 4.30 -7.79 -18.94
C VAL A 151 5.75 -7.37 -18.72
N SER A 152 6.12 -6.92 -17.52
CA SER A 152 7.50 -6.51 -17.22
C SER A 152 8.48 -7.69 -17.31
N GLN A 153 8.07 -8.88 -16.85
CA GLN A 153 8.84 -10.13 -16.98
C GLN A 153 9.00 -10.56 -18.44
N ALA A 154 7.95 -10.44 -19.26
CA ALA A 154 8.04 -10.73 -20.70
C ALA A 154 9.04 -9.77 -21.38
N LEU A 155 9.01 -8.47 -21.07
CA LEU A 155 9.99 -7.51 -21.58
C LEU A 155 11.42 -7.83 -21.12
N ALA A 156 11.60 -8.15 -19.84
CA ALA A 156 12.88 -8.56 -19.29
C ALA A 156 13.45 -9.82 -20.00
N SER A 157 12.58 -10.76 -20.39
CA SER A 157 13.00 -11.95 -21.14
C SER A 157 13.54 -11.60 -22.52
N VAL A 158 12.91 -10.67 -23.24
CA VAL A 158 13.43 -10.13 -24.52
C VAL A 158 14.79 -9.50 -24.31
N HIS A 159 14.92 -8.69 -23.25
CA HIS A 159 16.14 -7.95 -23.00
C HIS A 159 17.31 -8.81 -22.50
N SER A 160 17.01 -9.99 -21.98
CA SER A 160 18.00 -10.99 -21.54
C SER A 160 18.53 -11.86 -22.70
N ALA A 161 17.93 -11.77 -23.90
CA ALA A 161 18.35 -12.56 -25.04
C ALA A 161 19.76 -12.16 -25.52
N ASN A 162 20.68 -13.13 -25.56
CA ASN A 162 22.01 -12.93 -26.13
C ASN A 162 21.91 -12.94 -27.67
N VAL A 163 21.81 -11.75 -28.26
CA VAL A 163 21.61 -11.54 -29.70
C VAL A 163 22.70 -12.18 -30.56
N ASP A 164 23.94 -12.28 -30.07
CA ASP A 164 25.02 -12.93 -30.81
C ASP A 164 24.86 -14.45 -30.83
N ALA A 165 24.49 -15.04 -29.70
CA ALA A 165 24.28 -16.48 -29.57
C ALA A 165 23.07 -17.00 -30.38
N ILE A 166 22.06 -16.14 -30.61
CA ILE A 166 20.84 -16.50 -31.34
C ILE A 166 20.85 -16.04 -32.81
N GLY A 167 22.00 -15.60 -33.32
CA GLY A 167 22.17 -15.24 -34.74
C GLY A 167 21.71 -13.83 -35.13
N LEU A 168 21.33 -12.99 -34.18
CA LEU A 168 20.89 -11.60 -34.38
C LEU A 168 22.02 -10.57 -34.21
N GLY A 169 23.29 -10.99 -34.19
CA GLY A 169 24.43 -10.10 -33.91
C GLY A 169 24.56 -8.89 -34.85
N ASN A 170 24.11 -9.05 -36.11
CA ASN A 170 24.09 -8.04 -37.17
C ASN A 170 22.71 -7.42 -37.42
N TYR A 171 21.72 -7.68 -36.55
CA TYR A 171 20.33 -7.28 -36.76
C TYR A 171 20.13 -5.75 -36.76
N GLY A 172 21.05 -4.99 -36.16
CA GLY A 172 21.02 -3.53 -36.11
C GLY A 172 22.30 -2.90 -35.58
N LYS A 173 22.35 -1.56 -35.56
CA LYS A 173 23.50 -0.80 -35.03
C LYS A 173 23.41 -0.64 -33.51
N ARG A 174 24.39 -1.15 -32.78
CA ARG A 174 24.42 -1.18 -31.30
C ARG A 174 24.58 0.18 -30.62
N LYS A 175 25.55 0.98 -31.04
CA LYS A 175 25.90 2.29 -30.44
C LYS A 175 25.02 3.39 -30.97
N ASP A 176 24.88 4.53 -30.28
CA ASP A 176 24.16 5.73 -30.73
C ASP A 176 22.69 5.48 -31.09
N TYR A 177 22.01 4.55 -30.41
CA TYR A 177 20.62 4.23 -30.75
C TYR A 177 19.71 5.43 -30.50
N CYS A 178 19.68 5.95 -29.27
CA CYS A 178 18.87 7.09 -28.91
C CYS A 178 19.23 8.31 -29.76
N LYS A 179 20.52 8.56 -29.99
CA LYS A 179 20.99 9.64 -30.88
C LYS A 179 20.39 9.55 -32.28
N ARG A 180 20.50 8.39 -32.93
CA ARG A 180 19.95 8.18 -34.28
C ARG A 180 18.44 8.33 -34.30
N GLN A 181 17.75 7.84 -33.27
CA GLN A 181 16.30 7.93 -33.20
C GLN A 181 15.84 9.37 -33.01
N VAL A 182 16.51 10.16 -32.16
CA VAL A 182 16.23 11.60 -32.01
C VAL A 182 16.30 12.31 -33.36
N GLU A 183 17.38 12.12 -34.12
CA GLU A 183 17.53 12.75 -35.44
C GLU A 183 16.49 12.26 -36.46
N ARG A 184 16.20 10.96 -36.47
CA ARG A 184 15.19 10.38 -37.37
C ARG A 184 13.81 10.97 -37.12
N TRP A 185 13.36 10.98 -35.87
CA TRP A 185 12.03 11.47 -35.50
C TRP A 185 11.94 12.99 -35.57
N ALA A 186 13.02 13.73 -35.29
CA ALA A 186 13.06 15.17 -35.48
C ALA A 186 12.89 15.55 -36.95
N LYS A 187 13.61 14.85 -37.85
CA LYS A 187 13.44 15.01 -39.29
C LYS A 187 12.01 14.70 -39.72
N GLN A 188 11.43 13.62 -39.20
CA GLN A 188 10.04 13.25 -39.50
C GLN A 188 9.05 14.32 -39.03
N TYR A 189 9.18 14.83 -37.82
CA TYR A 189 8.33 15.92 -37.31
C TYR A 189 8.45 17.19 -38.16
N LEU A 190 9.67 17.58 -38.56
CA LEU A 190 9.89 18.72 -39.45
C LEU A 190 9.25 18.52 -40.83
N LEU A 191 9.28 17.29 -41.35
CA LEU A 191 8.60 16.95 -42.61
C LEU A 191 7.07 16.93 -42.47
N SER A 192 6.53 16.71 -41.27
CA SER A 192 5.09 16.67 -41.00
C SER A 192 4.50 18.02 -40.56
N THR A 193 5.32 19.04 -40.32
CA THR A 193 4.87 20.34 -39.78
C THR A 193 5.49 21.53 -40.53
N GLY A 194 4.76 22.65 -40.60
CA GLY A 194 5.19 23.86 -41.31
C GLY A 194 4.19 24.29 -42.38
N GLU A 195 4.67 25.04 -43.37
CA GLU A 195 3.83 25.59 -44.44
C GLU A 195 3.08 24.49 -45.22
N GLY A 196 1.76 24.67 -45.40
CA GLY A 196 0.88 23.68 -46.02
C GLY A 196 0.60 22.42 -45.19
N LYS A 197 1.03 22.36 -43.93
CA LYS A 197 0.84 21.23 -43.01
C LYS A 197 0.40 21.74 -41.63
N SER A 198 0.47 20.87 -40.63
CA SER A 198 0.19 21.26 -39.24
C SER A 198 1.14 22.37 -38.78
N ARG A 199 0.61 23.32 -37.99
CA ARG A 199 1.44 24.36 -37.38
C ARG A 199 2.56 23.71 -36.56
N ARG A 200 3.78 24.20 -36.75
CA ARG A 200 4.93 23.73 -35.99
C ARG A 200 4.88 24.26 -34.56
N ASN A 201 5.04 23.39 -33.58
CA ASN A 201 5.11 23.77 -32.17
C ASN A 201 6.56 24.11 -31.78
N PRO A 202 6.87 25.35 -31.36
CA PRO A 202 8.23 25.73 -30.97
C PRO A 202 8.79 24.88 -29.82
N LYS A 203 7.92 24.44 -28.88
CA LYS A 203 8.31 23.59 -27.76
C LYS A 203 8.80 22.21 -28.18
N MET A 204 8.39 21.72 -29.35
CA MET A 204 8.93 20.49 -29.91
C MET A 204 10.39 20.66 -30.36
N LEU A 205 10.72 21.81 -30.95
CA LEU A 205 12.10 22.10 -31.38
C LEU A 205 13.03 22.25 -30.18
N GLU A 206 12.58 22.97 -29.16
CA GLU A 206 13.30 23.05 -27.88
C GLU A 206 13.49 21.64 -27.26
N LEU A 207 12.49 20.75 -27.39
CA LEU A 207 12.56 19.39 -26.85
C LEU A 207 13.58 18.54 -27.62
N VAL A 208 13.63 18.69 -28.95
CA VAL A 208 14.68 18.06 -29.78
C VAL A 208 16.06 18.49 -29.32
N ASP A 209 16.28 19.79 -29.12
CA ASP A 209 17.58 20.31 -28.69
C ASP A 209 17.94 19.87 -27.28
N TRP A 210 16.97 19.83 -26.36
CA TRP A 210 17.16 19.26 -25.03
C TRP A 210 17.57 17.78 -25.10
N LEU A 211 16.86 16.98 -25.90
CA LEU A 211 17.18 15.55 -26.07
C LEU A 211 18.58 15.36 -26.63
N ARG A 212 19.00 16.14 -27.63
CA ARG A 212 20.37 16.08 -28.20
C ARG A 212 21.45 16.32 -27.13
N GLN A 213 21.19 17.21 -26.19
CA GLN A 213 22.14 17.58 -25.13
C GLN A 213 22.16 16.59 -23.95
N HIS A 214 21.13 15.77 -23.80
CA HIS A 214 20.94 14.89 -22.63
C HIS A 214 20.98 13.39 -22.98
N ILE A 215 21.52 13.03 -24.15
CA ILE A 215 21.69 11.63 -24.55
C ILE A 215 22.55 10.90 -23.50
N PRO A 216 22.07 9.78 -22.92
CA PRO A 216 22.84 8.99 -21.96
C PRO A 216 24.18 8.53 -22.52
N LEU A 217 25.24 8.64 -21.73
CA LEU A 217 26.60 8.23 -22.15
C LEU A 217 26.65 6.76 -22.60
N GLU A 218 25.91 5.90 -21.90
CA GLU A 218 25.80 4.46 -22.20
C GLU A 218 25.27 4.16 -23.62
N ASP A 219 24.46 5.06 -24.21
CA ASP A 219 23.97 4.92 -25.59
C ASP A 219 25.13 4.99 -26.60
N SER A 220 26.07 5.90 -26.39
CA SER A 220 27.25 6.06 -27.27
C SER A 220 28.26 4.92 -27.09
N LEU A 221 28.39 4.40 -25.87
CA LEU A 221 29.30 3.29 -25.56
C LEU A 221 28.76 1.94 -26.06
N GLY A 222 27.44 1.79 -26.16
CA GLY A 222 26.77 0.54 -26.55
C GLY A 222 26.74 -0.51 -25.45
N GLU A 223 26.99 -0.12 -24.20
CA GLU A 223 27.03 -1.01 -23.02
C GLU A 223 25.65 -1.59 -22.67
N THR A 224 24.58 -0.85 -22.99
CA THR A 224 23.18 -1.28 -22.84
C THR A 224 22.56 -1.79 -24.15
N ALA A 225 23.40 -2.03 -25.17
CA ALA A 225 22.92 -2.45 -26.48
C ALA A 225 22.47 -3.91 -26.48
N GLY A 226 21.20 -4.14 -26.79
CA GLY A 226 20.64 -5.47 -27.00
C GLY A 226 19.44 -5.41 -27.94
N LEU A 227 18.64 -6.47 -27.95
CA LEU A 227 17.41 -6.48 -28.74
C LEU A 227 16.41 -5.47 -28.16
N VAL A 228 15.94 -4.57 -29.02
CA VAL A 228 14.88 -3.59 -28.75
C VAL A 228 13.69 -3.98 -29.61
N HIS A 229 12.53 -4.17 -29.00
CA HIS A 229 11.25 -4.41 -29.66
C HIS A 229 10.78 -3.19 -30.46
N GLY A 230 10.90 -2.00 -29.88
CA GLY A 230 10.58 -0.73 -30.51
C GLY A 230 9.11 -0.31 -30.41
N ASP A 231 8.19 -1.23 -30.15
CA ASP A 231 6.76 -0.93 -29.91
C ASP A 231 6.16 -1.81 -28.79
N PHE A 232 6.87 -1.95 -27.66
CA PHE A 232 6.43 -2.85 -26.59
C PHE A 232 5.34 -2.18 -25.72
N ARG A 233 4.13 -2.75 -25.76
CA ARG A 233 2.93 -2.26 -25.05
C ARG A 233 1.98 -3.42 -24.77
N ILE A 234 1.11 -3.28 -23.76
CA ILE A 234 0.28 -4.38 -23.24
C ILE A 234 -0.66 -5.00 -24.28
N ASP A 235 -1.10 -4.25 -25.27
CA ASP A 235 -1.96 -4.73 -26.35
C ASP A 235 -1.20 -5.38 -27.52
N ASN A 236 0.13 -5.31 -27.53
CA ASN A 236 1.00 -6.14 -28.36
C ASN A 236 1.41 -7.45 -27.65
N VAL A 237 0.75 -7.80 -26.55
CA VAL A 237 1.03 -9.00 -25.75
C VAL A 237 -0.21 -9.89 -25.66
N VAL A 238 -0.02 -11.18 -25.95
CA VAL A 238 -1.05 -12.22 -25.83
C VAL A 238 -0.89 -12.93 -24.49
N PHE A 239 -1.95 -12.94 -23.69
CA PHE A 239 -2.05 -13.68 -22.45
C PHE A 239 -2.73 -15.02 -22.66
N HIS A 240 -2.42 -15.98 -21.79
CA HIS A 240 -3.11 -17.27 -21.76
C HIS A 240 -4.64 -17.10 -21.64
N PRO A 241 -5.48 -17.98 -22.23
CA PRO A 241 -6.94 -17.87 -22.18
C PRO A 241 -7.52 -17.75 -20.76
N THR A 242 -6.88 -18.42 -19.79
CA THR A 242 -7.39 -18.53 -18.41
C THR A 242 -6.41 -18.05 -17.34
N GLU A 243 -5.11 -17.94 -17.66
CA GLU A 243 -4.05 -17.62 -16.71
C GLU A 243 -3.49 -16.23 -16.98
N ASP A 244 -2.99 -15.54 -15.95
CA ASP A 244 -2.42 -14.20 -16.05
C ASP A 244 -0.92 -14.26 -16.39
N ARG A 245 -0.57 -15.08 -17.39
CA ARG A 245 0.78 -15.24 -17.95
C ARG A 245 0.82 -14.88 -19.43
N VAL A 246 1.95 -14.33 -19.88
CA VAL A 246 2.20 -14.00 -21.29
C VAL A 246 2.56 -15.27 -22.07
N ILE A 247 1.96 -15.42 -23.24
CA ILE A 247 2.21 -16.54 -24.18
C ILE A 247 2.69 -16.09 -25.56
N GLY A 248 2.64 -14.78 -25.86
CA GLY A 248 3.16 -14.24 -27.11
C GLY A 248 3.40 -12.74 -27.08
N ILE A 249 4.51 -12.31 -27.66
CA ILE A 249 4.85 -10.90 -27.95
C ILE A 249 4.75 -10.70 -29.45
N LEU A 250 3.96 -9.72 -29.87
CA LEU A 250 3.61 -9.45 -31.26
C LEU A 250 4.19 -8.11 -31.74
N ASP A 251 4.12 -7.89 -33.06
CA ASP A 251 4.48 -6.64 -33.74
C ASP A 251 5.96 -6.22 -33.65
N TRP A 252 6.81 -7.05 -34.27
CA TRP A 252 8.27 -6.89 -34.25
C TRP A 252 8.80 -5.96 -35.35
N GLU A 253 7.95 -5.21 -36.06
CA GLU A 253 8.35 -4.42 -37.23
C GLU A 253 9.46 -3.38 -36.90
N LEU A 254 9.36 -2.74 -35.74
CA LEU A 254 10.28 -1.68 -35.33
C LEU A 254 11.51 -2.21 -34.59
N SER A 255 11.66 -3.54 -34.51
CA SER A 255 12.70 -4.15 -33.72
C SER A 255 14.08 -3.99 -34.34
N THR A 256 15.07 -3.76 -33.50
CA THR A 256 16.46 -3.56 -33.90
C THR A 256 17.41 -3.81 -32.72
N LEU A 257 18.72 -3.63 -32.93
CA LEU A 257 19.67 -3.56 -31.84
C LEU A 257 19.83 -2.11 -31.37
N GLY A 258 19.85 -1.90 -30.06
CA GLY A 258 19.99 -0.57 -29.49
C GLY A 258 19.78 -0.53 -27.99
N ASN A 259 19.49 0.65 -27.45
CA ASN A 259 19.33 0.88 -26.03
C ASN A 259 17.96 0.37 -25.52
N GLN A 260 18.00 -0.71 -24.75
CA GLN A 260 16.83 -1.43 -24.24
C GLN A 260 15.96 -0.62 -23.27
N MET A 261 16.52 0.39 -22.60
CA MET A 261 15.75 1.24 -21.69
C MET A 261 14.69 2.09 -22.44
N SER A 262 14.85 2.26 -23.75
CA SER A 262 13.85 2.91 -24.59
C SER A 262 12.54 2.13 -24.66
N ASP A 263 12.57 0.80 -24.67
CA ASP A 263 11.35 -0.03 -24.63
C ASP A 263 10.66 0.05 -23.27
N VAL A 264 11.43 0.05 -22.19
CA VAL A 264 10.90 0.16 -20.81
C VAL A 264 10.20 1.50 -20.61
N ALA A 265 10.79 2.58 -21.12
CA ALA A 265 10.15 3.89 -21.08
C ALA A 265 8.90 3.95 -21.97
N TYR A 266 8.93 3.29 -23.12
CA TYR A 266 7.78 3.24 -24.03
C TYR A 266 6.61 2.45 -23.45
N SER A 267 6.88 1.32 -22.79
CA SER A 267 5.86 0.50 -22.10
C SER A 267 5.20 1.23 -20.93
N CYS A 268 5.84 2.28 -20.40
CA CYS A 268 5.33 3.12 -19.32
C CYS A 268 4.54 4.35 -19.80
N LEU A 269 4.29 4.54 -21.09
CA LEU A 269 3.64 5.76 -21.60
C LEU A 269 2.23 5.98 -21.02
N SER A 270 1.48 4.92 -20.73
CA SER A 270 0.13 4.99 -20.14
C SER A 270 0.10 5.64 -18.75
N TYR A 271 1.22 5.68 -18.03
CA TYR A 271 1.32 6.40 -16.76
C TYR A 271 1.23 7.92 -16.93
N PHE A 272 1.58 8.45 -18.11
CA PHE A 272 1.73 9.88 -18.34
C PHE A 272 0.71 10.46 -19.32
N VAL A 273 0.30 9.69 -20.32
CA VAL A 273 -0.59 10.14 -21.40
C VAL A 273 -1.54 9.02 -21.83
N SER A 274 -2.78 9.39 -22.18
CA SER A 274 -3.68 8.50 -22.92
C SER A 274 -3.24 8.41 -24.38
N ILE A 275 -3.03 7.18 -24.86
CA ILE A 275 -2.61 6.88 -26.24
C ILE A 275 -3.84 6.80 -27.19
N SER A 276 -5.06 6.73 -26.63
CA SER A 276 -6.31 6.72 -27.40
C SER A 276 -6.51 8.02 -28.18
N LEU A 277 -6.88 7.89 -29.46
CA LEU A 277 -7.31 8.99 -30.33
C LEU A 277 -8.79 9.39 -30.11
N GLU A 278 -9.55 8.60 -29.33
CA GLU A 278 -11.01 8.77 -29.17
C GLU A 278 -11.36 9.74 -28.03
N ASP A 279 -10.46 9.95 -27.07
CA ASP A 279 -10.76 10.69 -25.84
C ASP A 279 -9.88 11.94 -25.70
N LEU A 280 -10.44 13.11 -26.03
CA LEU A 280 -9.80 14.42 -25.84
C LEU A 280 -9.96 14.94 -24.41
N ASP A 281 -11.08 14.61 -23.75
CA ASP A 281 -11.38 15.04 -22.37
C ASP A 281 -10.59 14.26 -21.31
N GLU A 282 -10.06 13.07 -21.64
CA GLU A 282 -9.21 12.23 -20.77
C GLU A 282 -7.73 12.29 -21.20
N SER A 283 -7.18 13.49 -21.34
CA SER A 283 -5.78 13.69 -21.79
C SER A 283 -4.72 13.29 -20.74
N ASP A 284 -5.13 12.84 -19.56
CA ASP A 284 -4.29 12.61 -18.39
C ASP A 284 -4.01 11.11 -18.19
N GLY A 285 -2.73 10.71 -18.22
CA GLY A 285 -2.31 9.33 -17.88
C GLY A 285 -2.53 8.99 -16.40
N PHE A 286 -2.19 7.76 -15.98
CA PHE A 286 -2.49 7.26 -14.63
C PHE A 286 -2.06 8.20 -13.47
N GLU A 287 -0.96 8.96 -13.62
CA GLU A 287 -0.50 9.89 -12.59
C GLU A 287 -1.42 11.11 -12.36
N ARG A 288 -2.34 11.40 -13.28
CA ARG A 288 -3.21 12.59 -13.25
C ARG A 288 -4.70 12.28 -13.28
N SER A 289 -5.10 11.10 -13.72
CA SER A 289 -6.46 10.56 -13.58
C SER A 289 -6.61 9.74 -12.28
N SER A 290 -7.81 9.25 -11.97
CA SER A 290 -8.01 8.35 -10.81
C SER A 290 -7.25 7.05 -11.04
N PHE A 291 -6.07 6.92 -10.41
CA PHE A 291 -5.15 5.80 -10.56
C PHE A 291 -5.88 4.46 -10.36
N PRO A 292 -6.04 3.61 -11.40
CA PRO A 292 -6.83 2.39 -11.29
C PRO A 292 -6.24 1.45 -10.23
N GLU A 293 -7.04 1.10 -9.23
CA GLU A 293 -6.63 0.24 -8.12
C GLU A 293 -6.05 -1.08 -8.64
N GLY A 294 -4.83 -1.43 -8.23
CA GLY A 294 -4.15 -2.67 -8.60
C GLY A 294 -3.15 -2.57 -9.77
N ILE A 295 -3.11 -1.46 -10.54
CA ILE A 295 -1.97 -1.19 -11.43
C ILE A 295 -0.75 -0.87 -10.54
N PRO A 296 0.46 -1.43 -10.77
CA PRO A 296 1.64 -1.08 -9.99
C PRO A 296 2.00 0.40 -10.21
N SER A 297 2.65 1.05 -9.24
CA SER A 297 3.20 2.39 -9.50
C SER A 297 4.35 2.31 -10.52
N LEU A 298 4.68 3.44 -11.16
CA LEU A 298 5.80 3.49 -12.10
C LEU A 298 7.12 2.96 -11.50
N PRO A 299 7.53 3.36 -10.26
CA PRO A 299 8.70 2.77 -9.64
C PRO A 299 8.59 1.27 -9.34
N GLU A 300 7.40 0.76 -9.01
CA GLU A 300 7.19 -0.68 -8.79
C GLU A 300 7.31 -1.47 -10.11
N TYR A 301 6.67 -1.02 -11.18
CA TYR A 301 6.79 -1.66 -12.50
C TYR A 301 8.25 -1.68 -12.99
N LEU A 302 8.95 -0.55 -12.80
CA LEU A 302 10.36 -0.44 -13.16
C LEU A 302 11.24 -1.32 -12.27
N ALA A 303 10.92 -1.49 -11.00
CA ALA A 303 11.65 -2.37 -10.09
C ALA A 303 11.47 -3.83 -10.47
N ASP A 304 10.23 -4.27 -10.75
CA ASP A 304 9.94 -5.62 -11.25
C ASP A 304 10.75 -5.90 -12.53
N TYR A 305 10.80 -4.93 -13.46
CA TYR A 305 11.61 -5.04 -14.68
C TYR A 305 13.12 -5.09 -14.38
N CYS A 306 13.66 -4.14 -13.61
CA CYS A 306 15.09 -4.05 -13.32
C CYS A 306 15.59 -5.30 -12.58
N SER A 307 14.79 -5.81 -11.64
CA SER A 307 15.03 -7.07 -10.93
C SER A 307 15.07 -8.25 -11.91
N ALA A 308 14.02 -8.42 -12.74
CA ALA A 308 13.93 -9.52 -13.68
C ALA A 308 15.00 -9.48 -14.79
N ALA A 309 15.39 -8.29 -15.25
CA ALA A 309 16.37 -8.10 -16.33
C ALA A 309 17.82 -7.98 -15.83
N GLY A 310 18.04 -7.95 -14.51
CA GLY A 310 19.37 -7.70 -13.92
C GLY A 310 19.96 -6.35 -14.31
N ARG A 311 19.13 -5.31 -14.45
CA ARG A 311 19.54 -3.97 -14.91
C ARG A 311 19.62 -2.99 -13.73
N PRO A 312 20.59 -2.04 -13.74
CA PRO A 312 20.67 -1.03 -12.70
C PRO A 312 19.44 -0.12 -12.70
N TRP A 313 19.17 0.49 -11.55
CA TRP A 313 18.08 1.45 -11.37
C TRP A 313 18.37 2.75 -12.16
N PRO A 314 17.54 3.15 -13.14
CA PRO A 314 17.91 4.18 -14.12
C PRO A 314 17.60 5.62 -13.65
N VAL A 315 17.80 5.92 -12.36
CA VAL A 315 17.35 7.19 -11.74
C VAL A 315 17.90 8.43 -12.45
N ASP A 316 19.18 8.41 -12.85
CA ASP A 316 19.85 9.58 -13.44
C ASP A 316 19.37 9.87 -14.86
N GLN A 317 19.07 8.83 -15.64
CA GLN A 317 18.72 8.94 -17.06
C GLN A 317 17.21 8.86 -17.32
N TRP A 318 16.39 8.54 -16.33
CA TRP A 318 14.96 8.26 -16.55
C TRP A 318 14.18 9.41 -17.20
N LYS A 319 14.53 10.66 -16.85
CA LYS A 319 13.95 11.85 -17.51
C LYS A 319 14.14 11.83 -19.01
N PHE A 320 15.34 11.45 -19.45
CA PHE A 320 15.66 11.37 -20.87
C PHE A 320 14.79 10.31 -21.54
N TYR A 321 14.73 9.10 -20.99
CA TYR A 321 14.00 8.00 -21.65
C TYR A 321 12.49 8.27 -21.76
N ILE A 322 11.84 8.82 -20.73
CA ILE A 322 10.43 9.22 -20.81
C ILE A 322 10.22 10.37 -21.80
N ALA A 323 11.07 11.41 -21.74
CA ALA A 323 10.98 12.53 -22.67
C ALA A 323 11.18 12.08 -24.13
N PHE A 324 12.10 11.16 -24.37
CA PHE A 324 12.38 10.55 -25.66
C PHE A 324 11.17 9.76 -26.19
N SER A 325 10.52 8.95 -25.36
CA SER A 325 9.30 8.22 -25.73
C SER A 325 8.12 9.16 -26.04
N LEU A 326 7.93 10.21 -25.25
CA LEU A 326 6.89 11.22 -25.49
C LEU A 326 7.17 12.03 -26.77
N PHE A 327 8.43 12.41 -27.00
CA PHE A 327 8.88 13.06 -28.23
C PHE A 327 8.61 12.20 -29.48
N ARG A 328 8.93 10.90 -29.41
CA ARG A 328 8.63 9.95 -30.48
C ARG A 328 7.14 9.85 -30.75
N GLY A 329 6.32 9.72 -29.70
CA GLY A 329 4.86 9.72 -29.80
C GLY A 329 4.30 10.99 -30.46
N ALA A 330 4.77 12.16 -30.04
CA ALA A 330 4.39 13.44 -30.64
C ALA A 330 4.72 13.50 -32.13
N SER A 331 5.88 12.96 -32.53
CA SER A 331 6.32 12.92 -33.93
C SER A 331 5.45 12.00 -34.80
N ILE A 332 5.02 10.86 -34.25
CA ILE A 332 4.08 9.94 -34.90
C ILE A 332 2.72 10.61 -35.10
N PHE A 333 2.17 11.22 -34.05
CA PHE A 333 0.87 11.89 -34.11
C PHE A 333 0.88 13.09 -35.07
N ALA A 334 1.95 13.89 -35.10
CA ALA A 334 2.13 14.94 -36.09
C ALA A 334 2.13 14.38 -37.53
N GLY A 335 2.75 13.23 -37.75
CA GLY A 335 2.74 12.54 -39.04
C GLY A 335 1.36 11.97 -39.43
N ILE A 336 0.57 11.49 -38.47
CA ILE A 336 -0.83 11.07 -38.69
C ILE A 336 -1.67 12.28 -39.09
N HIS A 337 -1.56 13.39 -38.36
CA HIS A 337 -2.30 14.61 -38.64
C HIS A 337 -1.91 15.23 -39.99
N SER A 338 -0.62 15.23 -40.33
CA SER A 338 -0.17 15.67 -41.66
C SER A 338 -0.77 14.84 -42.78
N ARG A 339 -0.87 13.51 -42.62
CA ARG A 339 -1.53 12.64 -43.61
C ARG A 339 -3.03 12.89 -43.69
N TRP A 340 -3.66 13.24 -42.57
CA TRP A 340 -5.08 13.62 -42.53
C TRP A 340 -5.34 14.91 -43.32
N ILE A 341 -4.53 15.95 -43.12
CA ILE A 341 -4.61 17.20 -43.91
C ILE A 341 -4.46 16.93 -45.41
N MET A 342 -3.65 15.94 -45.78
CA MET A 342 -3.44 15.52 -47.17
C MET A 342 -4.51 14.54 -47.70
N GLY A 343 -5.51 14.16 -46.90
CA GLY A 343 -6.57 13.22 -47.27
C GLY A 343 -6.15 11.75 -47.33
N ASN A 344 -4.98 11.39 -46.80
CA ASN A 344 -4.35 10.06 -46.93
C ASN A 344 -4.12 9.34 -45.59
N ALA A 345 -4.88 9.66 -44.54
CA ALA A 345 -4.75 9.00 -43.23
C ALA A 345 -5.59 7.71 -43.15
N SER A 346 -4.96 6.61 -42.71
CA SER A 346 -5.61 5.30 -42.53
C SER A 346 -6.63 5.28 -41.37
N GLY A 347 -6.55 6.21 -40.42
CA GLY A 347 -7.46 6.30 -39.27
C GLY A 347 -8.80 7.00 -39.53
N GLY A 348 -9.09 7.38 -40.78
CA GLY A 348 -10.30 8.13 -41.13
C GLY A 348 -10.42 9.43 -40.33
N GLU A 349 -11.65 9.82 -39.98
CA GLU A 349 -11.97 11.09 -39.30
C GLU A 349 -11.26 11.25 -37.94
N ARG A 350 -10.94 10.15 -37.25
CA ARG A 350 -10.21 10.16 -35.96
C ARG A 350 -8.80 10.76 -36.08
N ALA A 351 -8.20 10.70 -37.27
CA ALA A 351 -6.87 11.26 -37.52
C ALA A 351 -6.84 12.80 -37.46
N ARG A 352 -8.00 13.46 -37.49
CA ARG A 352 -8.14 14.92 -37.29
C ARG A 352 -7.59 15.40 -35.95
N PHE A 353 -7.75 14.61 -34.89
CA PHE A 353 -7.36 14.98 -33.54
C PHE A 353 -5.89 14.68 -33.22
N ALA A 354 -5.17 14.02 -34.14
CA ALA A 354 -3.78 13.65 -33.92
C ALA A 354 -2.86 14.88 -33.73
N GLY A 355 -3.21 16.05 -34.29
CA GLY A 355 -2.45 17.28 -34.07
C GLY A 355 -2.47 17.73 -32.61
N GLU A 356 -3.65 17.74 -31.99
CA GLU A 356 -3.84 18.11 -30.58
C GLU A 356 -3.17 17.09 -29.64
N LYS A 357 -3.23 15.80 -29.98
CA LYS A 357 -2.51 14.76 -29.23
C LYS A 357 -0.99 14.93 -29.32
N ALA A 358 -0.45 15.31 -30.48
CA ALA A 358 0.97 15.63 -30.61
C ALA A 358 1.39 16.76 -29.65
N ASP A 359 0.60 17.83 -29.57
CA ASP A 359 0.85 18.95 -28.66
C ASP A 359 0.72 18.56 -27.17
N SER A 360 -0.23 17.67 -26.84
CA SER A 360 -0.36 17.11 -25.48
C SER A 360 0.89 16.34 -25.06
N PHE A 361 1.45 15.49 -25.95
CA PHE A 361 2.68 14.76 -25.67
C PHE A 361 3.88 15.70 -25.46
N ILE A 362 4.00 16.75 -26.28
CA ILE A 362 5.04 17.78 -26.12
C ILE A 362 4.92 18.47 -24.76
N LYS A 363 3.70 18.88 -24.38
CA LYS A 363 3.43 19.52 -23.08
C LYS A 363 3.78 18.60 -21.92
N THR A 364 3.39 17.33 -21.98
CA THR A 364 3.67 16.36 -20.92
C THR A 364 5.16 16.06 -20.79
N ALA A 365 5.91 15.99 -21.90
CA ALA A 365 7.37 15.84 -21.87
C ALA A 365 8.04 16.98 -21.08
N TRP A 366 7.67 18.23 -21.36
CA TRP A 366 8.21 19.38 -20.63
C TRP A 366 7.83 19.39 -19.16
N LEU A 367 6.57 19.08 -18.83
CA LEU A 367 6.13 18.97 -17.44
C LEU A 367 6.89 17.87 -16.70
N PHE A 368 7.25 16.78 -17.36
CA PHE A 368 8.04 15.70 -16.76
C PHE A 368 9.50 16.09 -16.55
N ILE A 369 10.15 16.70 -17.55
CA ILE A 369 11.54 17.19 -17.48
C ILE A 369 11.74 18.16 -16.31
N GLN A 370 10.78 19.07 -16.11
CA GLN A 370 10.82 20.12 -15.08
C GLN A 370 10.64 19.62 -13.63
N ARG A 371 10.23 18.36 -13.42
CA ARG A 371 10.09 17.80 -12.06
C ARG A 371 11.45 17.76 -11.36
N LYS A 372 11.52 18.16 -10.08
CA LYS A 372 12.78 18.08 -9.31
C LYS A 372 13.28 16.64 -9.15
N SER A 373 12.36 15.69 -8.96
CA SER A 373 12.63 14.25 -8.94
C SER A 373 11.54 13.51 -9.73
N VAL A 374 11.93 12.45 -10.45
CA VAL A 374 11.03 11.61 -11.27
C VAL A 374 11.05 10.13 -10.89
N LEU A 375 12.07 9.69 -10.16
CA LEU A 375 12.22 8.37 -9.57
C LEU A 375 12.88 8.51 -8.20
N PRO A 376 12.60 7.60 -7.25
CA PRO A 376 13.38 7.50 -6.02
C PRO A 376 14.86 7.20 -6.33
N LEU A 377 15.78 7.54 -5.41
CA LEU A 377 17.23 7.32 -5.58
C LEU A 377 17.60 5.84 -5.64
N HIS A 378 16.81 4.99 -4.99
CA HIS A 378 16.97 3.54 -4.99
C HIS A 378 15.65 2.89 -5.42
N PRO A 379 15.70 1.68 -6.02
CA PRO A 379 14.49 0.93 -6.30
C PRO A 379 13.72 0.70 -4.98
N PRO A 380 12.38 0.66 -5.02
CA PRO A 380 11.57 0.19 -3.89
C PRO A 380 12.14 -1.14 -3.37
N SER A 381 12.47 -1.21 -2.09
CA SER A 381 13.07 -2.42 -1.50
C SER A 381 12.04 -3.54 -1.42
N GLU A 382 12.15 -4.52 -2.33
CA GLU A 382 11.54 -5.83 -2.16
C GLU A 382 12.26 -6.56 -1.02
N THR A 383 11.54 -6.93 0.03
CA THR A 383 11.99 -7.99 0.94
C THR A 383 11.97 -9.33 0.21
N THR A 384 13.08 -9.68 -0.44
CA THR A 384 13.32 -11.02 -0.97
C THR A 384 13.45 -12.02 0.19
N ARG A 385 12.81 -13.17 0.03
CA ARG A 385 12.56 -14.21 1.04
C ARG A 385 13.76 -15.10 1.39
N GLU A 386 14.99 -14.76 0.99
CA GLU A 386 16.14 -15.67 1.08
C GLU A 386 17.35 -15.17 1.88
N ASP A 387 17.38 -13.92 2.35
CA ASP A 387 18.51 -13.38 3.14
C ASP A 387 18.46 -13.64 4.66
N ASN A 388 17.57 -14.54 5.14
CA ASN A 388 17.48 -14.89 6.56
C ASN A 388 18.56 -15.88 7.05
N ILE A 389 19.55 -16.22 6.23
CA ILE A 389 20.67 -17.08 6.62
C ILE A 389 21.96 -16.47 6.09
N ARG A 390 22.74 -15.85 7.00
CA ARG A 390 23.99 -15.08 6.78
C ARG A 390 23.64 -13.61 6.48
N ILE A 391 23.69 -12.70 7.44
CA ILE A 391 24.93 -12.08 7.92
C ILE A 391 24.74 -11.64 9.38
N PHE A 392 25.30 -12.42 10.31
CA PHE A 392 25.84 -11.88 11.55
C PHE A 392 27.30 -11.54 11.25
N GLY A 393 27.69 -10.27 11.37
CA GLY A 393 29.10 -9.89 11.27
C GLY A 393 29.34 -8.41 11.02
N SER A 394 29.74 -7.72 12.09
CA SER A 394 30.40 -6.41 12.15
C SER A 394 29.51 -5.15 12.17
N GLU A 395 29.91 -4.28 13.09
CA GLU A 395 29.26 -3.08 13.58
C GLU A 395 29.38 -1.88 12.62
N SER A 396 28.40 -0.98 12.77
CA SER A 396 28.45 0.46 12.45
C SER A 396 28.47 0.88 10.97
N GLN A 397 27.34 1.40 10.49
CA GLN A 397 27.15 2.83 10.20
C GLN A 397 25.74 3.08 9.65
N ILE A 398 25.04 4.01 10.30
CA ILE A 398 23.69 4.47 9.96
C ILE A 398 23.78 5.36 8.72
N GLN A 399 23.12 5.01 7.60
CA GLN A 399 22.81 5.95 6.52
C GLN A 399 21.40 5.74 5.95
N VAL A 400 20.76 6.88 5.69
CA VAL A 400 19.32 7.13 5.64
C VAL A 400 18.81 7.10 4.19
N THR A 401 17.75 6.32 3.93
CA THR A 401 17.00 6.23 2.66
C THR A 401 15.85 7.24 2.57
N PRO A 402 15.49 7.72 1.36
CA PRO A 402 14.07 8.00 1.08
C PRO A 402 13.69 7.64 -0.39
N THR A 403 12.46 7.28 -0.75
CA THR A 403 11.19 7.95 -0.43
C THR A 403 9.98 7.03 -0.62
N SER A 404 9.52 6.36 0.45
CA SER A 404 8.09 6.32 0.73
C SER A 404 7.73 7.61 1.46
N GLY A 405 6.46 8.06 1.39
CA GLY A 405 6.02 9.15 2.27
C GLY A 405 6.30 8.75 3.73
N LYS A 406 6.77 9.69 4.56
CA LYS A 406 7.20 9.44 5.95
C LYS A 406 6.22 8.55 6.76
N PHE A 407 4.94 8.66 6.47
CA PHE A 407 3.86 7.95 7.14
C PHE A 407 3.13 6.95 6.23
N VAL A 408 3.82 6.34 5.27
CA VAL A 408 3.28 5.22 4.50
C VAL A 408 3.53 3.94 5.30
N PRO A 409 2.47 3.19 5.68
CA PRO A 409 2.64 1.94 6.40
C PRO A 409 3.42 0.92 5.55
N SER A 410 4.26 0.12 6.20
CA SER A 410 4.96 -0.99 5.55
C SER A 410 3.97 -2.06 5.06
N GLU A 411 4.39 -2.93 4.14
CA GLU A 411 3.55 -4.06 3.68
C GLU A 411 3.11 -4.97 4.84
N LYS A 412 4.02 -5.20 5.81
CA LYS A 412 3.71 -5.91 7.07
C LYS A 412 2.54 -5.26 7.80
N VAL A 413 2.58 -3.94 7.98
CA VAL A 413 1.52 -3.20 8.64
C VAL A 413 0.25 -3.20 7.81
N GLN A 414 0.33 -3.02 6.49
CA GLN A 414 -0.84 -3.04 5.62
C GLN A 414 -1.56 -4.40 5.67
N ASN A 415 -0.82 -5.52 5.63
CA ASN A 415 -1.39 -6.86 5.78
C ASN A 415 -2.10 -7.05 7.14
N LEU A 416 -1.51 -6.53 8.24
CA LEU A 416 -2.16 -6.57 9.56
C LEU A 416 -3.39 -5.67 9.61
N ARG A 417 -3.36 -4.49 8.97
CA ARG A 417 -4.50 -3.59 8.85
C ARG A 417 -5.65 -4.27 8.12
N ASP A 418 -5.40 -4.91 6.98
CA ASP A 418 -6.42 -5.55 6.16
C ASP A 418 -7.08 -6.72 6.90
N LYS A 419 -6.27 -7.55 7.57
CA LYS A 419 -6.79 -8.61 8.47
C LYS A 419 -7.65 -8.03 9.57
N LEU A 420 -7.19 -6.96 10.21
CA LEU A 420 -7.89 -6.33 11.31
C LEU A 420 -9.21 -5.68 10.86
N ILE A 421 -9.22 -4.97 9.73
CA ILE A 421 -10.44 -4.40 9.12
C ILE A 421 -11.44 -5.51 8.84
N LYS A 422 -10.99 -6.59 8.18
CA LYS A 422 -11.84 -7.75 7.90
C LYS A 422 -12.40 -8.38 9.18
N PHE A 423 -11.57 -8.55 10.21
CA PHE A 423 -12.03 -9.06 11.51
C PHE A 423 -13.06 -8.14 12.17
N MET A 424 -12.87 -6.82 12.09
CA MET A 424 -13.82 -5.84 12.61
C MET A 424 -15.18 -5.97 11.91
N GLU A 425 -15.19 -6.06 10.58
CA GLU A 425 -16.38 -6.16 9.73
C GLU A 425 -17.12 -7.50 9.90
N ASP A 426 -16.38 -8.60 9.85
CA ASP A 426 -16.97 -9.96 9.87
C ASP A 426 -17.38 -10.39 11.28
N HIS A 427 -16.76 -9.82 12.33
CA HIS A 427 -16.88 -10.38 13.67
C HIS A 427 -17.25 -9.41 14.78
N ILE A 428 -16.71 -8.19 14.79
CA ILE A 428 -16.90 -7.24 15.90
C ILE A 428 -18.15 -6.38 15.68
N TYR A 429 -18.25 -5.63 14.59
CA TYR A 429 -19.40 -4.75 14.34
C TYR A 429 -20.76 -5.48 14.41
N PRO A 430 -20.91 -6.70 13.86
CA PRO A 430 -22.18 -7.43 13.97
C PRO A 430 -22.58 -7.79 15.41
N ARG A 431 -21.62 -7.88 16.34
CA ARG A 431 -21.84 -8.30 17.74
C ARG A 431 -21.91 -7.15 18.73
N GLU A 432 -21.58 -5.92 18.34
CA GLU A 432 -21.61 -4.77 19.25
C GLU A 432 -22.95 -4.64 19.97
N SER A 433 -24.07 -4.82 19.24
CA SER A 433 -25.41 -4.74 19.84
C SER A 433 -25.62 -5.76 20.96
N ASP A 434 -25.05 -6.96 20.87
CA ASP A 434 -25.18 -7.99 21.90
C ASP A 434 -24.30 -7.71 23.11
N PHE A 435 -23.11 -7.14 22.88
CA PHE A 435 -22.25 -6.65 23.97
C PHE A 435 -22.93 -5.52 24.74
N TYR A 436 -23.56 -4.56 24.05
CA TYR A 436 -24.34 -3.51 24.70
C TYR A 436 -25.55 -4.05 25.47
N LYS A 437 -26.28 -5.04 24.94
CA LYS A 437 -27.39 -5.69 25.66
C LYS A 437 -26.91 -6.30 26.98
N LEU A 438 -25.77 -7.00 26.98
CA LEU A 438 -25.20 -7.54 28.22
C LEU A 438 -24.80 -6.43 29.18
N ALA A 439 -24.11 -5.39 28.69
CA ALA A 439 -23.64 -4.26 29.50
C ALA A 439 -24.79 -3.46 30.14
N LEU A 440 -25.97 -3.45 29.53
CA LEU A 440 -27.17 -2.82 30.09
C LEU A 440 -28.00 -3.74 30.98
N SER A 441 -27.66 -5.03 31.06
CA SER A 441 -28.40 -6.01 31.83
C SER A 441 -28.02 -6.04 33.32
N THR A 442 -28.72 -6.86 34.10
CA THR A 442 -28.34 -7.21 35.48
C THR A 442 -27.05 -8.03 35.55
N MET A 443 -26.65 -8.67 34.44
CA MET A 443 -25.45 -9.51 34.31
C MET A 443 -24.23 -8.74 33.78
N ARG A 444 -24.28 -7.40 33.74
CA ARG A 444 -23.27 -6.56 33.08
C ARG A 444 -21.82 -6.72 33.56
N TRP A 445 -21.62 -7.18 34.79
CA TRP A 445 -20.28 -7.46 35.35
C TRP A 445 -19.78 -8.88 35.04
N THR A 446 -20.45 -9.60 34.14
CA THR A 446 -20.00 -10.91 33.63
C THR A 446 -19.36 -10.78 32.26
N ILE A 447 -18.65 -11.82 31.84
CA ILE A 447 -17.95 -11.83 30.55
C ILE A 447 -18.85 -12.45 29.48
N HIS A 448 -18.99 -11.77 28.35
CA HIS A 448 -19.75 -12.30 27.22
C HIS A 448 -19.00 -13.52 26.62
N PRO A 449 -19.64 -14.70 26.47
CA PRO A 449 -18.97 -15.90 25.94
C PRO A 449 -18.37 -15.70 24.55
N ASP A 450 -19.03 -14.93 23.69
CA ASP A 450 -18.50 -14.64 22.36
C ASP A 450 -17.28 -13.72 22.39
N GLU A 451 -17.09 -12.88 23.42
CA GLU A 451 -15.84 -12.11 23.56
C GLU A 451 -14.63 -13.05 23.66
N GLU A 452 -14.75 -14.11 24.46
CA GLU A 452 -13.68 -15.11 24.60
C GLU A 452 -13.46 -15.91 23.31
N LYS A 453 -14.52 -16.30 22.61
CA LYS A 453 -14.40 -16.96 21.30
C LYS A 453 -13.69 -16.07 20.28
N LEU A 454 -13.95 -14.76 20.30
CA LEU A 454 -13.28 -13.81 19.43
C LEU A 454 -11.80 -13.63 19.78
N LYS A 455 -11.43 -13.64 21.07
CA LYS A 455 -10.02 -13.65 21.49
C LYS A 455 -9.29 -14.87 20.97
N ASP A 456 -9.89 -16.04 21.07
CA ASP A 456 -9.30 -17.28 20.54
C ASP A 456 -9.16 -17.24 19.01
N LEU A 457 -10.11 -16.64 18.30
CA LEU A 457 -10.00 -16.42 16.86
C LEU A 457 -8.87 -15.42 16.53
N ALA A 458 -8.81 -14.29 17.22
CA ALA A 458 -7.76 -13.29 17.05
C ALA A 458 -6.36 -13.89 17.25
N LYS A 459 -6.19 -14.75 18.27
CA LYS A 459 -4.96 -15.52 18.49
C LYS A 459 -4.61 -16.41 17.28
N ARG A 460 -5.59 -17.15 16.74
CA ARG A 460 -5.37 -18.02 15.57
C ARG A 460 -4.98 -17.24 14.31
N GLU A 461 -5.48 -16.02 14.15
CA GLU A 461 -5.18 -15.17 12.99
C GLU A 461 -3.90 -14.33 13.11
N GLY A 462 -3.25 -14.38 14.28
CA GLY A 462 -2.05 -13.61 14.59
C GLY A 462 -2.34 -12.14 14.94
N LEU A 463 -3.56 -11.81 15.38
CA LEU A 463 -4.00 -10.47 15.77
C LEU A 463 -3.96 -10.31 17.31
N TRP A 464 -2.90 -10.75 17.96
CA TRP A 464 -2.80 -10.80 19.43
C TRP A 464 -1.54 -10.11 19.95
N ASN A 465 -1.65 -9.34 21.03
CA ASN A 465 -0.54 -8.60 21.64
C ASN A 465 0.23 -7.71 20.66
N LEU A 466 -0.50 -7.08 19.71
CA LEU A 466 0.08 -6.29 18.62
C LEU A 466 0.87 -5.06 19.07
N TRP A 467 0.71 -4.66 20.34
CA TRP A 467 1.33 -3.48 20.94
C TRP A 467 2.78 -3.69 21.42
N ILE A 468 3.26 -4.95 21.51
CA ILE A 468 4.57 -5.24 22.11
C ILE A 468 5.70 -4.85 21.14
N PRO A 469 6.59 -3.91 21.52
CA PRO A 469 7.73 -3.55 20.69
C PRO A 469 8.83 -4.62 20.73
N PHE A 470 9.65 -4.67 19.68
CA PHE A 470 10.69 -5.68 19.48
C PHE A 470 11.72 -5.74 20.63
N ASP A 471 12.15 -4.59 21.15
CA ASP A 471 13.13 -4.48 22.24
C ASP A 471 12.62 -5.09 23.56
N SER A 472 11.35 -4.82 23.88
CA SER A 472 10.68 -5.31 25.09
C SER A 472 10.46 -6.82 25.03
N ALA A 473 10.14 -7.35 23.85
CA ALA A 473 10.03 -8.78 23.61
C ALA A 473 11.38 -9.49 23.81
N ALA A 474 12.48 -8.92 23.31
CA ALA A 474 13.81 -9.49 23.46
C ALA A 474 14.25 -9.60 24.93
N ARG A 475 14.09 -8.52 25.71
CA ARG A 475 14.39 -8.51 27.16
C ARG A 475 13.57 -9.56 27.92
N ALA A 476 12.27 -9.63 27.63
CA ALA A 476 11.38 -10.59 28.30
C ALA A 476 11.80 -12.04 28.05
N ARG A 477 12.20 -12.36 26.81
CA ARG A 477 12.72 -13.68 26.46
C ARG A 477 13.97 -14.03 27.27
N GLU A 478 14.94 -13.13 27.32
CA GLU A 478 16.19 -13.34 28.07
C GLU A 478 15.92 -13.59 29.56
N LEU A 479 15.07 -12.79 30.19
CA LEU A 479 14.76 -12.91 31.62
C LEU A 479 14.00 -14.20 31.99
N ILE A 480 13.15 -14.69 31.10
CA ILE A 480 12.31 -15.87 31.38
C ILE A 480 13.08 -17.17 31.12
N PHE A 481 13.84 -17.25 30.02
CA PHE A 481 14.45 -18.49 29.54
C PHE A 481 15.97 -18.58 29.76
N GLY A 482 16.68 -17.46 29.89
CA GLY A 482 18.15 -17.45 29.91
C GLY A 482 18.75 -18.18 28.70
N SER A 483 19.95 -18.76 28.85
CA SER A 483 20.60 -19.63 27.84
C SER A 483 20.09 -21.09 27.86
N GLY A 484 18.99 -21.38 28.56
CA GLY A 484 18.51 -22.73 28.82
C GLY A 484 17.43 -23.17 27.82
N ASN A 485 17.66 -24.33 27.18
CA ASN A 485 16.75 -24.98 26.24
C ASN A 485 15.61 -25.72 26.96
N ASP A 486 14.47 -25.07 27.21
CA ASP A 486 13.19 -25.77 27.36
C ASP A 486 12.25 -25.37 26.22
N SER A 487 12.44 -26.07 25.09
CA SER A 487 11.97 -25.67 23.75
C SER A 487 10.45 -25.60 23.61
N LEU A 488 9.68 -26.33 24.43
CA LEU A 488 8.22 -26.34 24.36
C LEU A 488 7.60 -25.11 25.04
N VAL A 489 8.09 -24.74 26.22
CA VAL A 489 7.63 -23.55 26.95
C VAL A 489 8.09 -22.28 26.24
N GLU A 490 9.31 -22.32 25.70
CA GLU A 490 9.87 -21.24 24.88
C GLU A 490 9.04 -20.97 23.63
N ASN A 491 8.64 -22.01 22.88
CA ASN A 491 7.82 -21.86 21.69
C ASN A 491 6.42 -21.30 21.99
N LYS A 492 5.81 -21.68 23.11
CA LYS A 492 4.48 -21.15 23.50
C LYS A 492 4.57 -19.68 23.90
N PHE A 493 5.58 -19.30 24.69
CA PHE A 493 5.76 -17.91 25.11
C PHE A 493 6.19 -17.00 23.97
N ASN A 494 7.03 -17.48 23.04
CA ASN A 494 7.42 -16.71 21.85
C ASN A 494 6.21 -16.30 21.00
N ARG A 495 5.15 -17.12 20.94
CA ARG A 495 3.90 -16.76 20.26
C ARG A 495 3.09 -15.66 20.95
N LEU A 496 3.36 -15.39 22.24
CA LEU A 496 2.69 -14.35 23.01
C LEU A 496 3.37 -12.97 22.88
N LEU A 497 4.57 -12.88 22.30
CA LEU A 497 5.33 -11.63 22.21
C LEU A 497 4.89 -10.70 21.06
N GLY A 498 3.79 -11.02 20.40
CA GLY A 498 3.17 -10.16 19.39
C GLY A 498 3.97 -10.06 18.09
N ALA A 499 3.64 -9.05 17.28
CA ALA A 499 4.20 -8.86 15.94
C ALA A 499 5.51 -8.06 15.91
N GLY A 500 6.00 -7.55 17.06
CA GLY A 500 7.19 -6.72 17.13
C GLY A 500 7.08 -5.46 16.26
N LEU A 501 6.15 -4.57 16.60
CA LEU A 501 5.86 -3.35 15.85
C LEU A 501 6.50 -2.14 16.50
N SER A 502 6.87 -1.13 15.69
CA SER A 502 7.17 0.21 16.21
C SER A 502 5.91 0.91 16.73
N ASN A 503 6.05 2.01 17.48
CA ASN A 503 4.89 2.80 17.93
C ASN A 503 4.11 3.37 16.73
N LEU A 504 4.81 3.84 15.69
CA LEU A 504 4.21 4.31 14.45
C LEU A 504 3.43 3.19 13.74
N GLU A 505 4.05 2.03 13.57
CA GLU A 505 3.42 0.86 12.93
C GLU A 505 2.17 0.39 13.68
N TYR A 506 2.26 0.28 15.01
CA TYR A 506 1.13 -0.09 15.86
C TYR A 506 0.01 0.97 15.84
N GLY A 507 0.36 2.23 15.61
CA GLY A 507 -0.61 3.32 15.53
C GLY A 507 -1.66 3.16 14.45
N TYR A 508 -1.27 2.62 13.29
CA TYR A 508 -2.24 2.31 12.24
C TYR A 508 -3.23 1.20 12.64
N LEU A 509 -2.82 0.27 13.50
CA LEU A 509 -3.68 -0.79 14.01
C LEU A 509 -4.60 -0.26 15.12
N CYS A 510 -4.10 0.64 15.96
CA CYS A 510 -4.91 1.36 16.95
C CYS A 510 -6.02 2.18 16.31
N GLU A 511 -5.77 2.83 15.16
CA GLU A 511 -6.82 3.55 14.42
C GLU A 511 -7.99 2.63 14.03
N ILE A 512 -7.73 1.39 13.63
CA ILE A 512 -8.79 0.44 13.29
C ILE A 512 -9.51 -0.05 14.56
N MET A 513 -8.76 -0.46 15.58
CA MET A 513 -9.36 -0.92 16.85
C MET A 513 -10.17 0.19 17.54
N GLY A 514 -9.78 1.45 17.36
CA GLY A 514 -10.47 2.61 17.94
C GLY A 514 -11.87 2.88 17.40
N ARG A 515 -12.27 2.21 16.31
CA ARG A 515 -13.61 2.32 15.73
C ARG A 515 -14.70 1.65 16.59
N SER A 516 -14.29 0.88 17.61
CA SER A 516 -15.17 0.23 18.58
C SER A 516 -14.56 0.27 19.97
N VAL A 517 -15.37 0.53 21.00
CA VAL A 517 -14.95 0.44 22.41
C VAL A 517 -14.59 -0.99 22.82
N TRP A 518 -15.14 -1.99 22.13
CA TRP A 518 -14.98 -3.42 22.46
C TRP A 518 -13.73 -4.05 21.83
N ALA A 519 -13.29 -3.53 20.68
CA ALA A 519 -12.25 -4.14 19.85
C ALA A 519 -10.87 -4.28 20.54
N PRO A 520 -10.33 -3.26 21.24
CA PRO A 520 -8.99 -3.39 21.83
C PRO A 520 -8.85 -4.59 22.77
N GLN A 521 -9.89 -4.94 23.52
CA GLN A 521 -9.87 -6.07 24.44
C GLN A 521 -9.80 -7.42 23.73
N ILE A 522 -10.45 -7.55 22.56
CA ILE A 522 -10.48 -8.78 21.76
C ILE A 522 -9.09 -9.12 21.20
N PHE A 523 -8.25 -8.11 20.95
CA PHE A 523 -6.88 -8.29 20.44
C PHE A 523 -5.79 -8.27 21.54
N ASN A 524 -6.21 -8.23 22.81
CA ASN A 524 -5.35 -8.00 23.99
C ASN A 524 -4.52 -6.70 23.93
N CYS A 525 -5.13 -5.70 23.32
CA CYS A 525 -4.57 -4.38 23.06
C CYS A 525 -5.31 -3.29 23.85
N GLY A 526 -6.08 -3.64 24.88
CA GLY A 526 -6.88 -2.71 25.69
C GLY A 526 -6.14 -2.12 26.89
N ALA A 527 -6.41 -0.85 27.20
CA ALA A 527 -5.99 -0.24 28.46
C ALA A 527 -6.88 -0.76 29.63
N PRO A 528 -6.39 -0.76 30.89
CA PRO A 528 -5.04 -0.38 31.31
C PRO A 528 -3.99 -1.49 31.14
N ASP A 529 -4.41 -2.69 30.70
CA ASP A 529 -3.58 -3.88 30.66
C ASP A 529 -2.32 -3.72 29.81
N THR A 530 -2.41 -3.12 28.62
CA THR A 530 -1.20 -2.87 27.79
C THR A 530 -0.16 -2.04 28.55
N GLY A 531 -0.58 -1.01 29.29
CA GLY A 531 0.33 -0.19 30.09
C GLY A 531 0.91 -0.94 31.29
N ASN A 532 0.10 -1.78 31.94
CA ASN A 532 0.55 -2.63 33.05
C ASN A 532 1.55 -3.70 32.57
N MET A 533 1.25 -4.37 31.45
CA MET A 533 2.14 -5.33 30.82
C MET A 533 3.45 -4.67 30.39
N GLU A 534 3.42 -3.44 29.85
CA GLU A 534 4.63 -2.71 29.49
C GLU A 534 5.51 -2.38 30.71
N VAL A 535 4.90 -2.01 31.84
CA VAL A 535 5.62 -1.82 33.11
C VAL A 535 6.33 -3.11 33.53
N LEU A 536 5.63 -4.25 33.50
CA LEU A 536 6.23 -5.54 33.83
C LEU A 536 7.34 -5.94 32.84
N LEU A 537 7.13 -5.71 31.55
CA LEU A 537 8.12 -5.97 30.49
C LEU A 537 9.40 -5.15 30.65
N ARG A 538 9.32 -3.94 31.21
CA ARG A 538 10.49 -3.04 31.39
C ARG A 538 11.14 -3.16 32.76
N TYR A 539 10.36 -3.38 33.81
CA TYR A 539 10.82 -3.22 35.19
C TYR A 539 10.58 -4.44 36.08
N GLY A 540 9.79 -5.41 35.62
CA GLY A 540 9.55 -6.64 36.35
C GLY A 540 10.83 -7.48 36.48
N ASN A 541 10.98 -8.13 37.63
CA ASN A 541 11.93 -9.23 37.81
C ASN A 541 11.35 -10.55 37.28
N ARG A 542 12.14 -11.63 37.33
CA ARG A 542 11.76 -12.93 36.73
C ARG A 542 10.50 -13.50 37.36
N GLU A 543 10.37 -13.45 38.68
CA GLU A 543 9.25 -13.99 39.43
C GLU A 543 7.97 -13.19 39.14
N GLN A 544 8.06 -11.85 39.15
CA GLN A 544 6.95 -10.96 38.82
C GLN A 544 6.48 -11.15 37.37
N ILE A 545 7.39 -11.34 36.43
CA ILE A 545 7.06 -11.61 35.03
C ILE A 545 6.29 -12.94 34.89
N LYS A 546 6.77 -14.00 35.54
CA LYS A 546 6.12 -15.32 35.48
C LYS A 546 4.73 -15.31 36.11
N GLU A 547 4.60 -14.68 37.28
CA GLU A 547 3.35 -14.63 38.02
C GLU A 547 2.30 -13.73 37.37
N TRP A 548 2.72 -12.54 36.91
CA TRP A 548 1.77 -11.50 36.52
C TRP A 548 1.73 -11.23 35.02
N LEU A 549 2.89 -11.16 34.35
CA LEU A 549 2.93 -10.79 32.94
C LEU A 549 2.46 -11.93 32.04
N VAL A 550 2.88 -13.17 32.30
CA VAL A 550 2.49 -14.33 31.46
C VAL A 550 0.96 -14.49 31.39
N PRO A 551 0.19 -14.49 32.49
CA PRO A 551 -1.26 -14.62 32.40
C PRO A 551 -1.95 -13.45 31.69
N LEU A 552 -1.41 -12.22 31.83
CA LEU A 552 -1.89 -11.04 31.10
C LEU A 552 -1.64 -11.17 29.59
N LEU A 553 -0.45 -11.65 29.19
CA LEU A 553 -0.12 -11.91 27.78
C LEU A 553 -0.97 -13.03 27.18
N GLU A 554 -1.36 -14.03 27.97
CA GLU A 554 -2.32 -15.07 27.56
C GLU A 554 -3.77 -14.56 27.49
N GLY A 555 -4.06 -13.41 28.09
CA GLY A 555 -5.40 -12.83 28.20
C GLY A 555 -6.32 -13.53 29.21
N LYS A 556 -5.75 -14.32 30.14
CA LYS A 556 -6.50 -15.07 31.16
C LYS A 556 -6.89 -14.21 32.35
N THR A 557 -6.06 -13.24 32.68
CA THR A 557 -6.29 -12.27 33.75
C THR A 557 -6.35 -10.86 33.18
N ARG A 558 -6.89 -9.95 33.97
CA ARG A 558 -6.86 -8.50 33.74
C ARG A 558 -6.17 -7.81 34.90
N SER A 559 -5.95 -6.52 34.74
CA SER A 559 -5.24 -5.70 35.70
C SER A 559 -5.82 -4.30 35.80
N GLY A 560 -5.57 -3.64 36.93
CA GLY A 560 -5.90 -2.24 37.19
C GLY A 560 -4.65 -1.42 37.48
N PHE A 561 -4.73 -0.11 37.26
CA PHE A 561 -3.69 0.83 37.70
C PHE A 561 -4.28 1.83 38.68
N ALA A 562 -3.84 1.73 39.94
CA ALA A 562 -4.42 2.45 41.05
C ALA A 562 -3.48 3.59 41.47
N MET A 563 -3.64 4.74 40.80
CA MET A 563 -2.84 5.94 41.06
C MET A 563 -3.69 7.07 41.65
N THR A 564 -4.78 7.44 40.97
CA THR A 564 -5.63 8.58 41.33
C THR A 564 -6.30 8.39 42.68
N GLU A 565 -6.34 9.44 43.49
CA GLU A 565 -6.95 9.48 44.82
C GLU A 565 -8.09 10.50 44.84
N PRO A 566 -9.22 10.19 45.50
CA PRO A 566 -10.38 11.10 45.52
C PRO A 566 -10.14 12.36 46.36
N GLN A 567 -9.31 12.27 47.39
CA GLN A 567 -9.11 13.36 48.36
C GLN A 567 -8.02 14.38 47.98
N VAL A 568 -7.26 14.13 46.91
CA VAL A 568 -6.20 15.04 46.44
C VAL A 568 -6.27 15.28 44.93
N ALA A 569 -5.78 16.45 44.51
CA ALA A 569 -5.61 16.79 43.10
C ALA A 569 -4.49 15.93 42.48
N SER A 570 -4.85 14.75 41.99
CA SER A 570 -3.94 13.71 41.49
C SER A 570 -3.30 14.03 40.13
N SER A 571 -3.69 15.13 39.50
CA SER A 571 -3.03 15.65 38.29
C SER A 571 -1.59 16.07 38.55
N ASP A 572 -1.28 16.53 39.77
CA ASP A 572 0.08 16.57 40.30
C ASP A 572 0.33 15.27 41.10
N ALA A 573 1.07 14.36 40.49
CA ALA A 573 1.41 13.06 41.10
C ALA A 573 2.20 13.18 42.42
N THR A 574 2.75 14.36 42.75
CA THR A 574 3.41 14.56 44.05
C THR A 574 2.42 14.65 45.21
N ASN A 575 1.15 14.93 44.93
CA ASN A 575 0.07 15.01 45.92
C ASN A 575 -0.48 13.65 46.34
N ILE A 576 -0.08 12.55 45.70
CA ILE A 576 -0.48 11.19 46.11
C ILE A 576 -0.12 10.97 47.58
N GLU A 577 -1.05 10.45 48.39
CA GLU A 577 -0.88 10.26 49.85
C GLU A 577 -0.99 8.81 50.31
N CYS A 578 -1.52 7.91 49.48
CA CYS A 578 -1.60 6.48 49.80
C CYS A 578 -0.26 5.97 50.32
N SER A 579 -0.26 5.41 51.53
CA SER A 579 0.95 5.04 52.26
C SER A 579 1.36 3.61 51.94
N ILE A 580 2.64 3.40 51.65
CA ILE A 580 3.27 2.09 51.49
C ILE A 580 4.42 2.04 52.50
N LYS A 581 4.24 1.34 53.63
CA LYS A 581 5.24 1.26 54.70
C LYS A 581 5.91 -0.10 54.71
N ARG A 582 7.25 -0.12 54.73
CA ARG A 582 8.00 -1.37 54.86
C ARG A 582 7.90 -1.89 56.30
N HIS A 583 7.59 -3.18 56.44
CA HIS A 583 7.52 -3.90 57.71
C HIS A 583 8.25 -5.24 57.58
N GLY A 584 9.57 -5.23 57.82
CA GLY A 584 10.41 -6.42 57.64
C GLY A 584 10.47 -6.87 56.18
N ASP A 585 9.97 -8.08 55.91
CA ASP A 585 9.90 -8.73 54.60
C ASP A 585 8.58 -8.47 53.86
N SER A 586 7.74 -7.56 54.35
CA SER A 586 6.48 -7.14 53.71
C SER A 586 6.32 -5.62 53.63
N TYR A 587 5.32 -5.18 52.87
CA TYR A 587 4.81 -3.81 52.85
C TYR A 587 3.35 -3.78 53.30
N ILE A 588 3.00 -2.77 54.10
CA ILE A 588 1.62 -2.46 54.49
C ILE A 588 1.13 -1.25 53.71
N ILE A 589 0.01 -1.41 53.00
CA ILE A 589 -0.58 -0.40 52.13
C ILE A 589 -1.88 0.12 52.77
N ASN A 590 -2.00 1.45 52.87
CA ASN A 590 -3.19 2.13 53.37
C ASN A 590 -3.56 3.33 52.50
N GLY A 591 -4.83 3.44 52.11
CA GLY A 591 -5.33 4.59 51.36
C GLY A 591 -6.57 4.32 50.53
N LYS A 592 -6.98 5.33 49.76
CA LYS A 592 -8.13 5.27 48.85
C LYS A 592 -7.66 5.56 47.43
N LYS A 593 -8.13 4.77 46.47
CA LYS A 593 -7.91 4.98 45.04
C LYS A 593 -9.25 5.02 44.31
N TRP A 594 -9.32 5.76 43.23
CA TRP A 594 -10.51 5.80 42.37
C TRP A 594 -10.13 5.94 40.91
N TRP A 595 -11.09 5.71 40.01
CA TRP A 595 -10.84 5.58 38.56
C TRP A 595 -9.86 4.46 38.23
N THR A 596 -9.85 3.39 39.02
CA THR A 596 -9.05 2.19 38.74
C THR A 596 -9.78 1.38 37.66
N SER A 597 -9.49 1.71 36.40
CA SER A 597 -10.11 1.08 35.23
C SER A 597 -9.78 -0.41 35.16
N GLY A 598 -10.72 -1.25 34.71
CA GLY A 598 -10.54 -2.70 34.62
C GLY A 598 -10.70 -3.47 35.93
N ALA A 599 -10.74 -2.78 37.09
CA ALA A 599 -10.85 -3.45 38.40
C ALA A 599 -12.27 -3.97 38.71
N MET A 600 -13.27 -3.59 37.91
CA MET A 600 -14.61 -4.17 38.01
C MET A 600 -14.75 -5.48 37.24
N ASP A 601 -13.80 -5.78 36.35
CA ASP A 601 -13.81 -7.02 35.57
C ASP A 601 -13.52 -8.21 36.50
N PRO A 602 -14.33 -9.29 36.48
CA PRO A 602 -14.14 -10.45 37.37
C PRO A 602 -12.82 -11.20 37.13
N ARG A 603 -12.17 -10.97 35.98
CA ARG A 603 -10.85 -11.53 35.65
C ARG A 603 -9.71 -10.63 36.14
N CYS A 604 -9.99 -9.44 36.68
CA CYS A 604 -8.94 -8.61 37.26
C CYS A 604 -8.29 -9.36 38.42
N LYS A 605 -6.96 -9.52 38.35
CA LYS A 605 -6.17 -10.17 39.39
C LYS A 605 -5.07 -9.26 39.92
N LEU A 606 -4.48 -8.44 39.07
CA LEU A 606 -3.38 -7.56 39.44
C LEU A 606 -3.81 -6.11 39.56
N LEU A 607 -3.40 -5.44 40.64
CA LEU A 607 -3.33 -3.99 40.72
C LEU A 607 -1.87 -3.55 40.75
N ILE A 608 -1.49 -2.61 39.89
CA ILE A 608 -0.27 -1.82 40.06
C ILE A 608 -0.64 -0.57 40.84
N VAL A 609 -0.19 -0.48 42.09
CA VAL A 609 -0.56 0.59 43.03
C VAL A 609 0.59 1.58 43.17
N MET A 610 0.29 2.87 43.07
CA MET A 610 1.25 3.94 43.36
C MET A 610 0.96 4.58 44.73
N GLY A 611 1.99 4.69 45.56
CA GLY A 611 1.90 5.30 46.89
C GLY A 611 3.24 5.83 47.39
N LYS A 612 3.22 6.55 48.51
CA LYS A 612 4.41 7.13 49.16
C LYS A 612 5.10 6.11 50.07
N THR A 613 6.38 5.92 49.87
CA THR A 613 7.26 5.05 50.67
C THR A 613 8.17 5.82 51.61
N ASP A 614 8.66 6.99 51.21
CA ASP A 614 9.56 7.82 52.02
C ASP A 614 9.23 9.30 51.88
N LEU A 615 8.76 9.93 52.97
CA LEU A 615 8.39 11.35 53.00
C LEU A 615 9.60 12.28 53.13
N THR A 616 10.77 11.75 53.48
CA THR A 616 12.00 12.52 53.68
C THR A 616 12.84 12.61 52.40
N ALA A 617 12.63 11.70 51.45
CA ALA A 617 13.26 11.74 50.13
C ALA A 617 12.88 13.01 49.34
N PRO A 618 13.70 13.41 48.34
CA PRO A 618 13.34 14.48 47.41
C PRO A 618 11.95 14.26 46.79
N LYS A 619 11.18 15.33 46.58
CA LYS A 619 9.74 15.31 46.19
C LYS A 619 9.38 14.29 45.09
N HIS A 620 10.24 14.09 44.10
CA HIS A 620 10.02 13.16 42.97
C HIS A 620 10.58 11.74 43.16
N LYS A 621 11.03 11.42 44.38
CA LYS A 621 11.55 10.11 44.82
C LYS A 621 10.79 9.57 46.04
N GLN A 622 9.66 10.17 46.41
CA GLN A 622 8.89 9.77 47.58
C GLN A 622 7.93 8.60 47.29
N GLN A 623 7.60 8.38 46.02
CA GLN A 623 6.60 7.42 45.58
C GLN A 623 7.25 6.17 44.98
N SER A 624 6.59 5.04 45.16
CA SER A 624 6.94 3.76 44.58
C SER A 624 5.73 3.12 43.89
N MET A 625 5.98 2.10 43.07
CA MET A 625 4.93 1.23 42.54
C MET A 625 5.06 -0.17 43.12
N ILE A 626 3.94 -0.78 43.47
CA ILE A 626 3.88 -2.10 44.09
C ILE A 626 2.78 -2.95 43.44
N LEU A 627 3.08 -4.23 43.22
CA LEU A 627 2.14 -5.21 42.67
C LEU A 627 1.25 -5.76 43.80
N VAL A 628 -0.05 -5.82 43.59
CA VAL A 628 -1.01 -6.27 44.59
C VAL A 628 -2.06 -7.18 43.95
N ASP A 629 -2.25 -8.39 44.47
CA ASP A 629 -3.39 -9.21 44.08
C ASP A 629 -4.67 -8.53 44.57
N ILE A 630 -5.65 -8.31 43.70
CA ILE A 630 -6.92 -7.65 44.06
C ILE A 630 -7.69 -8.39 45.17
N ASN A 631 -7.42 -9.67 45.38
CA ASN A 631 -8.05 -10.52 46.40
C ASN A 631 -7.27 -10.51 47.73
N THR A 632 -6.18 -9.73 47.84
CA THR A 632 -5.42 -9.62 49.09
C THR A 632 -6.34 -9.05 50.20
N PRO A 633 -6.37 -9.67 51.41
CA PRO A 633 -7.16 -9.16 52.52
C PRO A 633 -6.89 -7.67 52.80
N GLY A 634 -7.97 -6.92 53.08
CA GLY A 634 -7.92 -5.47 53.27
C GLY A 634 -8.23 -4.64 52.02
N ILE A 635 -8.36 -5.26 50.85
CA ILE A 635 -8.84 -4.60 49.63
C ILE A 635 -10.36 -4.64 49.57
N THR A 636 -10.99 -3.48 49.38
CA THR A 636 -12.44 -3.38 49.17
C THR A 636 -12.74 -2.56 47.92
N ILE A 637 -13.36 -3.17 46.91
CA ILE A 637 -13.97 -2.45 45.78
C ILE A 637 -15.26 -1.81 46.30
N LYS A 638 -15.26 -0.48 46.46
CA LYS A 638 -16.36 0.25 47.09
C LYS A 638 -17.56 0.40 46.17
N ARG A 639 -17.34 0.77 44.91
CA ARG A 639 -18.38 0.98 43.88
C ARG A 639 -17.76 1.19 42.48
N PRO A 640 -18.54 0.94 41.41
CA PRO A 640 -18.23 1.47 40.09
C PRO A 640 -18.48 2.99 40.01
N LEU A 641 -17.79 3.65 39.07
CA LEU A 641 -17.97 5.05 38.69
C LEU A 641 -18.58 5.11 37.29
N THR A 642 -19.39 6.14 37.03
CA THR A 642 -20.03 6.34 35.73
C THR A 642 -19.45 7.54 34.98
N VAL A 643 -19.46 7.45 33.65
CA VAL A 643 -19.09 8.50 32.71
C VAL A 643 -20.33 8.82 31.89
N PHE A 644 -20.97 9.96 32.15
CA PHE A 644 -22.24 10.35 31.49
C PHE A 644 -23.32 9.25 31.53
N GLY A 645 -23.34 8.45 32.60
CA GLY A 645 -24.29 7.35 32.78
C GLY A 645 -23.80 5.98 32.30
N PHE A 646 -22.69 5.89 31.56
CA PHE A 646 -22.04 4.62 31.22
C PHE A 646 -21.18 4.13 32.40
N ASP A 647 -21.36 2.90 32.84
CA ASP A 647 -20.52 2.25 33.86
C ASP A 647 -19.42 1.36 33.25
N ASP A 648 -19.34 1.33 31.91
CA ASP A 648 -18.36 0.62 31.09
C ASP A 648 -18.21 -0.87 31.43
N ALA A 649 -19.28 -1.49 31.92
CA ALA A 649 -19.25 -2.90 32.31
C ALA A 649 -18.97 -3.85 31.11
N PRO A 650 -18.20 -4.94 31.31
CA PRO A 650 -17.60 -5.38 32.57
C PRO A 650 -16.27 -4.69 32.91
N HIS A 651 -15.70 -3.88 32.02
CA HIS A 651 -14.41 -3.21 32.21
C HIS A 651 -14.42 -2.29 33.45
N GLY A 652 -15.33 -1.32 33.44
CA GLY A 652 -15.64 -0.39 34.52
C GLY A 652 -14.48 0.40 35.12
N HIS A 653 -14.84 1.24 36.09
CA HIS A 653 -13.93 2.10 36.84
C HIS A 653 -14.23 2.00 38.33
N ALA A 654 -13.29 1.50 39.12
CA ALA A 654 -13.53 1.26 40.54
C ALA A 654 -13.01 2.38 41.46
N GLU A 655 -13.78 2.67 42.51
CA GLU A 655 -13.27 3.20 43.77
C GLU A 655 -12.85 2.04 44.68
N ILE A 656 -11.61 2.05 45.19
CA ILE A 656 -10.99 0.95 45.93
C ILE A 656 -10.36 1.48 47.21
N PHE A 657 -10.61 0.80 48.32
CA PHE A 657 -9.95 1.05 49.61
C PHE A 657 -8.90 -0.01 49.89
N PHE A 658 -7.78 0.43 50.45
CA PHE A 658 -6.70 -0.40 50.95
C PHE A 658 -6.60 -0.16 52.46
N GLU A 659 -6.93 -1.17 53.26
CA GLU A 659 -6.92 -1.12 54.72
C GLU A 659 -5.98 -2.21 55.26
N ASN A 660 -4.78 -1.81 55.65
CA ASN A 660 -3.72 -2.70 56.13
C ASN A 660 -3.40 -3.87 55.20
N VAL A 661 -3.44 -3.61 53.89
CA VAL A 661 -3.13 -4.62 52.87
C VAL A 661 -1.65 -4.97 52.96
N SER A 662 -1.36 -6.23 53.29
CA SER A 662 0.01 -6.73 53.45
C SER A 662 0.44 -7.51 52.21
N VAL A 663 1.55 -7.12 51.60
CA VAL A 663 2.15 -7.82 50.46
C VAL A 663 3.64 -8.08 50.69
N PRO A 664 4.20 -9.16 50.13
CA PRO A 664 5.63 -9.44 50.20
C PRO A 664 6.53 -8.30 49.70
N ALA A 665 7.73 -8.13 50.26
CA ALA A 665 8.65 -7.06 49.88
C ALA A 665 9.12 -7.16 48.42
N ASN A 666 9.17 -8.36 47.84
CA ASN A 666 9.49 -8.58 46.43
C ASN A 666 8.37 -8.12 45.47
N ASN A 667 7.21 -7.68 45.96
CA ASN A 667 6.16 -7.07 45.12
C ASN A 667 6.49 -5.62 44.71
N ILE A 668 7.50 -4.99 45.34
CA ILE A 668 7.96 -3.66 44.92
C ILE A 668 8.51 -3.74 43.49
N LEU A 669 8.07 -2.83 42.61
CA LEU A 669 8.56 -2.76 41.23
C LEU A 669 9.81 -1.89 41.17
N LEU A 670 10.89 -2.42 40.60
CA LEU A 670 12.21 -1.80 40.41
C LEU A 670 12.95 -1.41 41.70
N GLY A 671 12.26 -0.84 42.68
CA GLY A 671 12.79 -0.42 43.98
C GLY A 671 12.04 0.77 44.55
N GLU A 672 12.33 1.09 45.82
CA GLU A 672 11.74 2.24 46.50
C GLU A 672 12.14 3.58 45.86
N GLY A 673 11.20 4.53 45.85
CA GLY A 673 11.38 5.87 45.28
C GLY A 673 11.41 5.92 43.76
N ARG A 674 11.14 4.80 43.07
CA ARG A 674 11.16 4.70 41.59
C ARG A 674 9.78 4.92 40.94
N GLY A 675 8.76 5.32 41.70
CA GLY A 675 7.39 5.46 41.20
C GLY A 675 7.24 6.46 40.06
N PHE A 676 7.88 7.62 40.14
CA PHE A 676 7.85 8.62 39.07
C PHE A 676 8.53 8.14 37.78
N GLU A 677 9.61 7.38 37.89
CA GLU A 677 10.32 6.82 36.75
C GLU A 677 9.46 5.80 36.02
N ILE A 678 8.86 4.87 36.76
CA ILE A 678 7.96 3.86 36.19
C ILE A 678 6.73 4.52 35.56
N ALA A 679 6.13 5.52 36.23
CA ALA A 679 4.99 6.26 35.70
C ALA A 679 5.34 6.97 34.37
N GLN A 680 6.49 7.62 34.28
CA GLN A 680 6.92 8.26 33.03
C GLN A 680 7.22 7.25 31.92
N GLY A 681 7.80 6.09 32.26
CA GLY A 681 8.03 5.00 31.31
C GLY A 681 6.73 4.45 30.72
N ARG A 682 5.72 4.25 31.57
CA ARG A 682 4.38 3.78 31.18
C ARG A 682 3.60 4.78 30.34
N LEU A 683 3.55 6.04 30.78
CA LEU A 683 2.60 7.01 30.25
C LEU A 683 3.00 7.60 28.88
N GLY A 684 4.22 7.37 28.39
CA GLY A 684 4.64 7.83 27.07
C GLY A 684 3.88 7.14 25.93
N PRO A 685 4.14 5.84 25.69
CA PRO A 685 3.46 5.04 24.65
C PRO A 685 1.95 4.97 24.87
N GLY A 686 1.50 4.78 26.13
CA GLY A 686 0.08 4.69 26.47
C GLY A 686 -0.76 5.88 26.00
N ARG A 687 -0.24 7.11 26.14
CA ARG A 687 -0.91 8.32 25.64
C ARG A 687 -1.11 8.28 24.13
N LEU A 688 -0.12 7.83 23.37
CA LEU A 688 -0.23 7.73 21.92
C LEU A 688 -1.22 6.66 21.49
N HIS A 689 -1.25 5.50 22.15
CA HIS A 689 -2.24 4.46 21.85
C HIS A 689 -3.68 4.99 21.99
N HIS A 690 -3.96 5.79 23.03
CA HIS A 690 -5.25 6.46 23.17
C HIS A 690 -5.52 7.47 22.06
N CYS A 691 -4.53 8.29 21.70
CA CYS A 691 -4.68 9.27 20.61
C CYS A 691 -4.98 8.58 19.27
N MET A 692 -4.29 7.48 18.96
CA MET A 692 -4.48 6.71 17.73
C MET A 692 -5.87 6.07 17.67
N ARG A 693 -6.36 5.50 18.80
CA ARG A 693 -7.74 4.99 18.87
C ARG A 693 -8.79 6.10 18.69
N LEU A 694 -8.52 7.32 19.14
CA LEU A 694 -9.43 8.45 18.95
C LEU A 694 -9.53 8.90 17.48
N ILE A 695 -8.47 8.75 16.68
CA ILE A 695 -8.57 8.90 15.22
C ILE A 695 -9.58 7.90 14.66
N GLY A 696 -9.51 6.65 15.11
CA GLY A 696 -10.45 5.59 14.76
C GLY A 696 -11.90 5.90 15.11
N ALA A 697 -12.14 6.34 16.35
CA ALA A 697 -13.46 6.73 16.81
C ALA A 697 -14.04 7.88 15.96
N ALA A 698 -13.21 8.87 15.63
CA ALA A 698 -13.59 9.98 14.75
C ALA A 698 -13.91 9.50 13.33
N GLU A 699 -13.14 8.59 12.74
CA GLU A 699 -13.44 8.00 11.41
C GLU A 699 -14.75 7.21 11.41
N ARG A 700 -15.05 6.48 12.49
CA ARG A 700 -16.36 5.83 12.65
C ARG A 700 -17.49 6.86 12.71
N GLY A 701 -17.30 7.95 13.45
CA GLY A 701 -18.21 9.09 13.47
C GLY A 701 -18.43 9.70 12.08
N MET A 702 -17.36 9.95 11.33
CA MET A 702 -17.40 10.46 9.96
C MET A 702 -18.22 9.55 9.04
N GLN A 703 -17.94 8.24 9.07
CA GLN A 703 -18.65 7.24 8.27
C GLN A 703 -20.16 7.27 8.55
N MET A 704 -20.53 7.18 9.83
CA MET A 704 -21.94 7.18 10.25
C MET A 704 -22.63 8.50 9.88
N MET A 705 -21.97 9.63 10.11
CA MET A 705 -22.48 10.96 9.77
C MET A 705 -22.79 11.10 8.28
N VAL A 706 -21.86 10.72 7.41
CA VAL A 706 -22.03 10.81 5.95
C VAL A 706 -23.13 9.87 5.47
N GLN A 707 -23.14 8.62 5.95
CA GLN A 707 -24.18 7.66 5.60
C GLN A 707 -25.57 8.19 5.98
N ARG A 708 -25.73 8.66 7.21
CA ARG A 708 -27.00 9.25 7.69
C ARG A 708 -27.43 10.44 6.86
N ALA A 709 -26.49 11.29 6.45
CA ALA A 709 -26.79 12.48 5.67
C ALA A 709 -27.24 12.17 4.23
N LEU A 710 -26.78 11.07 3.65
CA LEU A 710 -27.15 10.59 2.31
C LEU A 710 -28.51 9.89 2.29
N GLU A 711 -28.96 9.34 3.41
CA GLU A 711 -30.22 8.59 3.51
C GLU A 711 -31.40 9.44 4.01
N ARG A 712 -31.15 10.46 4.84
CA ARG A 712 -32.21 11.23 5.51
C ARG A 712 -32.55 12.54 4.80
N ARG A 713 -33.85 12.86 4.72
CA ARG A 713 -34.37 14.14 4.21
C ARG A 713 -34.89 15.04 5.33
N ALA A 714 -34.60 16.33 5.22
CA ALA A 714 -35.17 17.40 6.01
C ALA A 714 -35.47 18.60 5.09
N PHE A 715 -36.63 19.23 5.27
CA PHE A 715 -37.07 20.39 4.46
C PHE A 715 -36.97 20.14 2.94
N GLY A 716 -37.45 18.97 2.49
CA GLY A 716 -37.50 18.60 1.07
C GLY A 716 -36.18 18.14 0.43
N LYS A 717 -35.04 18.24 1.12
CA LYS A 717 -33.71 17.87 0.59
C LYS A 717 -33.03 16.83 1.48
N LEU A 718 -32.13 16.03 0.90
CA LEU A 718 -31.21 15.20 1.70
C LEU A 718 -30.38 16.11 2.60
N ILE A 719 -30.03 15.66 3.82
CA ILE A 719 -29.14 16.41 4.73
C ILE A 719 -27.84 16.75 4.00
N ALA A 720 -27.31 15.82 3.18
CA ALA A 720 -26.12 16.01 2.34
C ALA A 720 -26.20 17.19 1.34
N LYS A 721 -27.39 17.75 1.06
CA LYS A 721 -27.59 18.89 0.15
C LYS A 721 -27.75 20.22 0.88
N HIS A 722 -27.66 20.26 2.21
CA HIS A 722 -27.71 21.51 2.98
C HIS A 722 -26.30 22.10 3.11
N GLY A 723 -26.15 23.39 2.79
CA GLY A 723 -24.84 24.05 2.77
C GLY A 723 -24.10 24.03 4.11
N ALA A 724 -24.82 24.12 5.24
CA ALA A 724 -24.24 24.00 6.57
C ALA A 724 -23.56 22.65 6.79
N PHE A 725 -24.26 21.55 6.43
CA PHE A 725 -23.69 20.21 6.54
C PHE A 725 -22.40 20.04 5.71
N LEU A 726 -22.39 20.54 4.45
CA LEU A 726 -21.20 20.48 3.59
C LEU A 726 -19.99 21.21 4.21
N SER A 727 -20.24 22.34 4.87
CA SER A 727 -19.19 23.08 5.60
C SER A 727 -18.66 22.28 6.79
N ASP A 728 -19.56 21.70 7.60
CA ASP A 728 -19.19 21.02 8.83
C ASP A 728 -18.46 19.69 8.58
N VAL A 729 -18.90 18.89 7.60
CA VAL A 729 -18.20 17.66 7.22
C VAL A 729 -16.80 17.95 6.66
N ALA A 730 -16.63 19.05 5.92
CA ALA A 730 -15.32 19.46 5.42
C ALA A 730 -14.37 19.88 6.56
N LYS A 731 -14.85 20.68 7.52
CA LYS A 731 -14.07 21.05 8.72
C LYS A 731 -13.67 19.82 9.54
N CYS A 732 -14.59 18.88 9.73
CA CYS A 732 -14.33 17.62 10.42
C CYS A 732 -13.20 16.83 9.73
N ARG A 733 -13.26 16.66 8.40
CA ARG A 733 -12.20 15.97 7.65
C ARG A 733 -10.86 16.68 7.80
N ILE A 734 -10.81 18.01 7.70
CA ILE A 734 -9.58 18.79 7.84
C ILE A 734 -8.93 18.58 9.22
N GLU A 735 -9.70 18.74 10.30
CA GLU A 735 -9.16 18.60 11.65
C GLU A 735 -8.75 17.16 11.97
N LEU A 736 -9.49 16.18 11.45
CA LEU A 736 -9.14 14.76 11.58
C LEU A 736 -7.79 14.48 10.92
N GLU A 737 -7.56 14.89 9.67
CA GLU A 737 -6.27 14.66 8.98
C GLU A 737 -5.11 15.39 9.66
N LYS A 738 -5.30 16.66 10.07
CA LYS A 738 -4.28 17.41 10.83
C LYS A 738 -3.86 16.66 12.08
N THR A 739 -4.85 16.18 12.83
CA THR A 739 -4.62 15.49 14.10
C THR A 739 -4.00 14.11 13.89
N ARG A 740 -4.41 13.37 12.84
CA ARG A 740 -3.77 12.10 12.46
C ARG A 740 -2.28 12.30 12.19
N LEU A 741 -1.91 13.28 11.36
CA LEU A 741 -0.50 13.55 11.05
C LEU A 741 0.31 13.96 12.28
N LEU A 742 -0.27 14.75 13.20
CA LEU A 742 0.37 15.10 14.47
C LEU A 742 0.61 13.86 15.36
N VAL A 743 -0.36 12.94 15.41
CA VAL A 743 -0.24 11.69 16.18
C VAL A 743 0.82 10.77 15.58
N LEU A 744 0.86 10.64 14.25
CA LEU A 744 1.88 9.85 13.54
C LEU A 744 3.28 10.47 13.70
N GLU A 745 3.40 11.80 13.67
CA GLU A 745 4.66 12.49 13.97
C GLU A 745 5.13 12.22 15.40
N ALA A 746 4.22 12.26 16.38
CA ALA A 746 4.56 11.96 17.77
C ALA A 746 5.04 10.51 17.94
N ALA A 747 4.44 9.56 17.22
CA ALA A 747 4.83 8.16 17.21
C ALA A 747 6.21 7.94 16.56
N ASP A 748 6.45 8.55 15.39
CA ASP A 748 7.76 8.54 14.72
C ASP A 748 8.86 9.14 15.61
N GLN A 749 8.59 10.28 16.26
CA GLN A 749 9.56 10.88 17.19
C GLN A 749 9.82 10.00 18.40
N LEU A 750 8.79 9.31 18.91
CA LEU A 750 8.97 8.36 20.01
C LEU A 750 9.88 7.20 19.58
N ASP A 751 9.64 6.63 18.39
CA ASP A 751 10.45 5.55 17.83
C ASP A 751 11.90 5.98 17.60
N ARG A 752 12.15 7.16 17.02
CA ARG A 752 13.51 7.62 16.67
C ARG A 752 14.29 8.26 17.82
N LEU A 753 13.61 9.00 18.71
CA LEU A 753 14.27 9.86 19.70
C LEU A 753 14.03 9.43 21.16
N GLY A 754 13.10 8.50 21.38
CA GLY A 754 12.68 8.06 22.70
C GLY A 754 11.80 9.08 23.44
N ASN A 755 11.17 8.59 24.51
CA ASN A 755 10.11 9.31 25.26
C ASN A 755 10.53 10.70 25.77
N LYS A 756 11.78 10.87 26.24
CA LYS A 756 12.24 12.16 26.79
C LYS A 756 12.26 13.28 25.74
N LYS A 757 12.72 12.98 24.52
CA LYS A 757 12.83 13.97 23.43
C LYS A 757 11.50 14.20 22.72
N ALA A 758 10.67 13.15 22.59
CA ALA A 758 9.34 13.23 21.98
C ALA A 758 8.26 13.87 22.90
N ARG A 759 8.58 14.17 24.17
CA ARG A 759 7.64 14.60 25.21
C ARG A 759 6.70 15.74 24.78
N ALA A 760 7.21 16.78 24.13
CA ALA A 760 6.41 17.93 23.73
C ALA A 760 5.39 17.56 22.65
N THR A 761 5.82 16.78 21.64
CA THR A 761 4.96 16.31 20.55
C THR A 761 3.89 15.34 21.04
N ILE A 762 4.23 14.44 21.98
CA ILE A 762 3.25 13.58 22.65
C ILE A 762 2.22 14.41 23.43
N ALA A 763 2.65 15.47 24.12
CA ALA A 763 1.73 16.37 24.82
C ALA A 763 0.80 17.11 23.84
N MET A 764 1.31 17.56 22.68
CA MET A 764 0.49 18.17 21.63
C MET A 764 -0.57 17.19 21.10
N ALA A 765 -0.17 15.95 20.78
CA ALA A 765 -1.08 14.90 20.34
C ALA A 765 -2.15 14.59 21.40
N LYS A 766 -1.77 14.51 22.68
CA LYS A 766 -2.67 14.21 23.80
C LYS A 766 -3.74 15.29 24.03
N VAL A 767 -3.48 16.54 23.65
CA VAL A 767 -4.48 17.62 23.67
C VAL A 767 -5.31 17.59 22.39
N ALA A 768 -4.68 17.46 21.21
CA ALA A 768 -5.37 17.58 19.93
C ALA A 768 -6.36 16.43 19.66
N ALA A 769 -5.95 15.18 19.89
CA ALA A 769 -6.73 13.98 19.57
C ALA A 769 -8.12 13.93 20.23
N PRO A 770 -8.28 14.10 21.55
CA PRO A 770 -9.60 14.05 22.17
C PRO A 770 -10.48 15.24 21.75
N ASN A 771 -9.92 16.44 21.57
CA ASN A 771 -10.69 17.60 21.14
C ASN A 771 -11.20 17.46 19.70
N MET A 772 -10.37 16.93 18.79
CA MET A 772 -10.79 16.60 17.43
C MET A 772 -11.88 15.53 17.42
N ALA A 773 -11.69 14.43 18.16
CA ALA A 773 -12.67 13.35 18.20
C ALA A 773 -14.03 13.82 18.75
N LEU A 774 -14.04 14.66 19.79
CA LEU A 774 -15.26 15.27 20.31
C LEU A 774 -15.98 16.12 19.26
N MET A 775 -15.25 16.96 18.52
CA MET A 775 -15.84 17.79 17.47
C MET A 775 -16.51 16.94 16.39
N VAL A 776 -15.82 15.90 15.90
CA VAL A 776 -16.33 15.01 14.85
C VAL A 776 -17.53 14.20 15.34
N LEU A 777 -17.43 13.60 16.53
CA LEU A 777 -18.50 12.77 17.10
C LEU A 777 -19.74 13.59 17.46
N ASP A 778 -19.58 14.80 18.00
CA ASP A 778 -20.68 15.70 18.30
C ASP A 778 -21.43 16.10 17.02
N THR A 779 -20.70 16.44 15.96
CA THR A 779 -21.29 16.72 14.63
C THR A 779 -22.04 15.50 14.10
N ALA A 780 -21.45 14.30 14.24
CA ALA A 780 -22.11 13.06 13.84
C ALA A 780 -23.41 12.81 14.61
N MET A 781 -23.43 13.06 15.93
CA MET A 781 -24.62 12.96 16.77
C MET A 781 -25.70 13.96 16.32
N GLN A 782 -25.31 15.21 16.03
CA GLN A 782 -26.21 16.25 15.55
C GLN A 782 -26.90 15.85 14.23
N VAL A 783 -26.17 15.25 13.29
CA VAL A 783 -26.74 14.74 12.02
C VAL A 783 -27.72 13.58 12.24
N HIS A 784 -27.52 12.77 13.28
CA HIS A 784 -28.46 11.70 13.66
C HIS A 784 -29.70 12.20 14.42
N GLY A 785 -29.68 13.43 14.93
CA GLY A 785 -30.73 14.00 15.77
C GLY A 785 -30.86 13.21 17.08
N ALA A 786 -32.09 12.94 17.52
CA ALA A 786 -32.34 12.21 18.77
C ALA A 786 -31.67 10.82 18.84
N ALA A 787 -31.50 10.13 17.70
CA ALA A 787 -30.80 8.85 17.66
C ALA A 787 -29.30 8.96 17.96
N GLY A 788 -28.70 10.14 17.75
CA GLY A 788 -27.29 10.38 18.05
C GLY A 788 -26.98 10.34 19.55
N VAL A 789 -27.96 10.67 20.39
CA VAL A 789 -27.85 10.65 21.86
C VAL A 789 -28.46 9.40 22.50
N SER A 790 -29.02 8.48 21.71
CA SER A 790 -29.61 7.23 22.21
C SER A 790 -28.61 6.07 22.18
N GLY A 791 -28.99 4.94 22.80
CA GLY A 791 -28.24 3.68 22.72
C GLY A 791 -28.40 2.92 21.40
N ASP A 792 -29.18 3.46 20.44
CA ASP A 792 -29.36 2.84 19.12
C ASP A 792 -28.13 3.03 18.22
N THR A 793 -27.23 3.93 18.61
CA THR A 793 -25.95 4.17 17.93
C THR A 793 -24.80 4.10 18.92
N VAL A 794 -23.60 3.86 18.41
CA VAL A 794 -22.37 3.87 19.23
C VAL A 794 -21.83 5.27 19.52
N LEU A 795 -22.44 6.32 18.93
CA LEU A 795 -21.87 7.67 18.91
C LEU A 795 -21.75 8.28 20.30
N ALA A 796 -22.80 8.18 21.13
CA ALA A 796 -22.80 8.74 22.48
C ALA A 796 -21.72 8.11 23.37
N HIS A 797 -21.50 6.79 23.26
CA HIS A 797 -20.49 6.09 24.04
C HIS A 797 -19.06 6.39 23.55
N LEU A 798 -18.83 6.46 22.23
CA LEU A 798 -17.56 6.92 21.66
C LEU A 798 -17.24 8.36 22.09
N TRP A 799 -18.24 9.24 22.10
CA TRP A 799 -18.11 10.62 22.54
C TRP A 799 -17.75 10.71 24.04
N ALA A 800 -18.44 9.94 24.89
CA ALA A 800 -18.17 9.87 26.33
C ALA A 800 -16.74 9.38 26.62
N THR A 801 -16.27 8.38 25.85
CA THR A 801 -14.89 7.89 25.91
C THR A 801 -13.89 8.99 25.50
N ALA A 802 -14.15 9.69 24.40
CA ALA A 802 -13.32 10.80 23.95
C ALA A 802 -13.26 11.94 24.98
N ARG A 803 -14.39 12.24 25.64
CA ARG A 803 -14.46 13.28 26.67
C ARG A 803 -13.64 12.92 27.90
N THR A 804 -13.65 11.66 28.29
CA THR A 804 -12.85 11.14 29.42
C THR A 804 -11.36 11.27 29.14
N LEU A 805 -10.92 11.09 27.89
CA LEU A 805 -9.52 11.20 27.48
C LEU A 805 -8.97 12.63 27.48
N ARG A 806 -9.78 13.66 27.73
CA ARG A 806 -9.28 15.01 28.09
C ARG A 806 -8.81 15.11 29.55
N ILE A 807 -9.09 14.09 30.37
CA ILE A 807 -8.79 14.04 31.80
C ILE A 807 -7.82 12.88 32.10
N ALA A 808 -8.14 11.68 31.59
CA ALA A 808 -7.31 10.50 31.78
C ALA A 808 -5.89 10.68 31.20
N ASP A 809 -4.91 10.03 31.82
CA ASP A 809 -3.46 10.14 31.51
C ASP A 809 -2.89 11.56 31.54
N GLY A 810 -3.55 12.45 32.28
CA GLY A 810 -3.21 13.86 32.47
C GLY A 810 -4.20 14.78 31.76
N PRO A 811 -4.77 15.77 32.47
CA PRO A 811 -5.67 16.76 31.87
C PRO A 811 -5.00 17.59 30.77
N ASP A 812 -5.79 18.09 29.82
CA ASP A 812 -5.32 18.95 28.74
C ASP A 812 -4.45 20.12 29.25
N GLU A 813 -4.85 20.75 30.36
CA GLU A 813 -4.17 21.92 30.93
C GLU A 813 -2.75 21.59 31.42
N VAL A 814 -2.52 20.37 31.91
CA VAL A 814 -1.19 19.90 32.33
C VAL A 814 -0.28 19.71 31.11
N HIS A 815 -0.83 19.21 30.01
CA HIS A 815 -0.11 19.03 28.75
C HIS A 815 0.16 20.37 28.06
N LEU A 816 -0.80 21.29 28.04
CA LEU A 816 -0.62 22.67 27.58
C LEU A 816 0.50 23.38 28.35
N GLY A 817 0.55 23.22 29.68
CA GLY A 817 1.65 23.73 30.50
C GLY A 817 3.01 23.13 30.12
N THR A 818 3.06 21.85 29.73
CA THR A 818 4.27 21.18 29.24
C THR A 818 4.72 21.73 27.90
N ILE A 819 3.78 21.95 26.97
CA ILE A 819 4.05 22.54 25.65
C ILE A 819 4.58 23.96 25.81
N ALA A 820 3.89 24.81 26.57
CA ALA A 820 4.28 26.20 26.81
C ALA A 820 5.67 26.31 27.45
N LYS A 821 5.96 25.50 28.47
CA LYS A 821 7.30 25.46 29.11
C LYS A 821 8.40 25.04 28.13
N THR A 822 8.10 24.14 27.21
CA THR A 822 9.07 23.69 26.20
C THR A 822 9.33 24.79 25.19
N GLU A 823 8.28 25.48 24.73
CA GLU A 823 8.40 26.55 23.75
C GLU A 823 9.16 27.77 24.30
N LEU A 824 8.84 28.21 25.53
CA LEU A 824 9.56 29.29 26.21
C LEU A 824 11.03 28.98 26.50
N ARG A 825 11.42 27.70 26.55
CA ARG A 825 12.83 27.30 26.69
C ARG A 825 13.59 27.43 25.36
N LYS A 826 12.93 27.17 24.22
CA LYS A 826 13.56 27.35 22.90
C LYS A 826 13.86 28.81 22.60
N SER A 827 13.03 29.74 23.08
CA SER A 827 13.24 31.18 22.86
C SER A 827 14.36 31.79 23.72
N ARG A 828 14.99 31.02 24.61
CA ARG A 828 16.14 31.44 25.43
C ARG A 828 17.48 30.91 24.89
N LEU A 829 17.44 30.19 23.77
CA LEU A 829 18.57 29.74 22.96
C LEU A 829 18.63 30.61 21.71
#